data_AF-A0A1Q7R5B4-F1
#
_entry.id   AF-A0A1Q7R5B4-F1
#
_cell.length_a   1.000
_cell.length_b   1.000
_cell.length_c   1.000
_cell.angle_alpha   90.00
_cell.angle_beta   90.00
_cell.angle_gamma   90.00
#
_symmetry.space_group_name_H-M   'P 1'
#
loop_
_entity.id
_entity.type
_entity.pdbx_description
1 polymer ?
#
loop_
_entity_poly.entity_id
_entity_poly.type
_entity_poly.pdbx_seq_one_letter_code
_entity_poly.pdbx_strand_id
1 'polypeptide(L)'
;MDIDRKYTSVGSIGLTVTNFATVGTRNAYWPVQPSCEYPRGSRIEHIWQGGLWVGALLKTRDSADSRNGLILVSTGATDRAASASAAGGDYEYNAEASDSIRELSALTDDRPPTSQFSPLAVSHQDFIADYTDRFTRTPSTGDSIINHVPLGIRIHQESYAWNFPFADFYVILRYVIYNAGVDTLDSVYVGFWDNAVVRNTNYVQPRTPGYFDNTGQGFDSLQRMAYSFDFNGAPGGPAAGSYLGLKLLGSAPFPSGVDSVGSLHLHTYYNAWQFRLSSGQDEYLSPTDDYNSNRYLSRYSRMTQSMPQGAIDPLRVIPKNVTYLLSTGPFSRLNPGDSVEVVFAAVCAKKFGSDRASLDTKPQRQNLYLNAGWAQQSYQGEDINGNNQLDPGEDIARRDSVSPTELGLRYEPDGKITRYLLPTPPRRPKVRTEVFNQNVVVYWDKSNAEESVDPVLGRRDFEGYRVYRSNTAEDFQQHENFVLDLSLVGEFDRADDNIGYNTGFGRILMDTAKVFPGDTVQYWYRFPPKGTTVDHLNGWQYIYAVSAFDQGDSANNVPSLESARELHRVVPGTPPVSDRGVAVGVYPNPYYVNAYWDGARERQRKLYFYNLPGRCEITVYTLAGDIVTVLEHDASTNNGQRIEWFSVFGEPTTQAQFSGGEHAWDLISRYDQAVATGLYLFTVRDQETGFVKRGKFMIIK
;
A
#
# COMPACT_ATOMS: atom_id res chain seq x y z
N MET A 1 -1.43 24.47 -12.27
CA MET A 1 -2.22 23.92 -11.14
C MET A 1 -1.20 23.10 -10.40
N ASP A 2 -0.29 23.77 -9.69
CA ASP A 2 1.04 23.22 -9.39
C ASP A 2 1.05 22.63 -7.99
N ILE A 3 0.35 21.53 -7.88
CA ILE A 3 0.41 20.63 -6.74
C ILE A 3 0.59 19.24 -7.34
N ASP A 4 1.82 18.76 -7.34
CA ASP A 4 2.13 17.42 -7.82
C ASP A 4 1.96 16.43 -6.67
N ARG A 5 1.40 15.27 -7.00
CA ARG A 5 1.17 14.18 -6.05
C ARG A 5 1.41 12.85 -6.73
N LYS A 6 2.00 11.95 -5.97
CA LYS A 6 2.27 10.57 -6.37
C LYS A 6 1.84 9.65 -5.25
N TYR A 7 1.57 8.39 -5.58
CA TYR A 7 1.23 7.40 -4.56
C TYR A 7 1.98 6.10 -4.81
N THR A 8 2.32 5.41 -3.72
CA THR A 8 3.03 4.14 -3.84
C THR A 8 2.14 3.10 -4.52
N SER A 9 2.67 2.52 -5.59
CA SER A 9 2.07 1.41 -6.34
C SER A 9 2.89 0.13 -6.21
N VAL A 10 4.01 0.19 -5.50
CA VAL A 10 4.85 -0.94 -5.09
C VAL A 10 4.52 -1.34 -3.66
N GLY A 11 4.61 -2.64 -3.36
CA GLY A 11 4.31 -3.20 -2.04
C GLY A 11 2.81 -3.34 -1.78
N SER A 12 2.40 -3.41 -0.52
CA SER A 12 1.01 -3.57 -0.07
C SER A 12 0.41 -2.26 0.47
N ILE A 13 1.19 -1.20 0.67
CA ILE A 13 0.69 0.14 1.01
C ILE A 13 0.49 0.99 -0.25
N GLY A 14 -0.64 1.70 -0.32
CA GLY A 14 -0.88 2.79 -1.26
C GLY A 14 -0.93 4.13 -0.54
N LEU A 15 0.23 4.77 -0.29
CA LEU A 15 0.33 6.07 0.38
C LEU A 15 0.54 7.18 -0.64
N THR A 16 -0.34 8.19 -0.65
CA THR A 16 -0.11 9.41 -1.43
C THR A 16 0.85 10.35 -0.71
N VAL A 17 1.87 10.84 -1.42
CA VAL A 17 2.78 11.91 -1.01
C VAL A 17 2.66 13.11 -1.94
N THR A 18 3.06 14.28 -1.45
CA THR A 18 2.97 15.53 -2.18
C THR A 18 4.27 16.34 -2.12
N ASN A 19 4.44 17.29 -3.03
CA ASN A 19 5.53 18.25 -3.01
C ASN A 19 5.24 19.51 -2.16
N PHE A 20 4.41 19.42 -1.13
CA PHE A 20 4.11 20.54 -0.24
C PHE A 20 3.90 20.07 1.21
N ALA A 21 4.72 19.10 1.62
CA ALA A 21 4.78 18.59 3.00
C ALA A 21 3.55 17.85 3.52
N THR A 22 2.66 17.37 2.64
CA THR A 22 1.51 16.55 3.03
C THR A 22 1.59 15.12 2.53
N VAL A 23 0.97 14.23 3.29
CA VAL A 23 0.62 12.87 2.86
C VAL A 23 -0.88 12.65 2.95
N GLY A 24 -1.41 11.73 2.17
CA GLY A 24 -2.84 11.51 2.02
C GLY A 24 -3.53 12.55 1.12
N THR A 25 -4.81 12.32 0.83
CA THR A 25 -5.58 13.09 -0.16
C THR A 25 -6.87 13.68 0.37
N ARG A 26 -7.17 13.55 1.67
CA ARG A 26 -8.50 13.80 2.23
C ARG A 26 -9.60 13.03 1.47
N ASN A 27 -9.23 11.85 0.96
CA ASN A 27 -10.02 11.01 0.05
C ASN A 27 -10.64 11.78 -1.13
N ALA A 28 -9.99 12.84 -1.61
CA ALA A 28 -10.52 13.68 -2.71
C ALA A 28 -10.62 12.94 -4.05
N TYR A 29 -9.82 11.87 -4.20
CA TYR A 29 -9.72 11.06 -5.42
C TYR A 29 -10.19 9.62 -5.20
N TRP A 30 -10.83 9.35 -4.07
CA TRP A 30 -11.40 8.06 -3.77
C TRP A 30 -12.53 7.71 -4.77
N PRO A 31 -12.65 6.45 -5.22
CA PRO A 31 -11.83 5.29 -4.83
C PRO A 31 -10.63 5.04 -5.76
N VAL A 32 -10.30 5.95 -6.67
CA VAL A 32 -9.33 5.70 -7.75
C VAL A 32 -7.88 5.84 -7.27
N GLN A 33 -7.61 6.83 -6.42
CA GLN A 33 -6.28 7.04 -5.82
C GLN A 33 -6.40 6.92 -4.30
N PRO A 34 -5.56 6.08 -3.67
CA PRO A 34 -5.61 5.86 -2.23
C PRO A 34 -5.06 7.06 -1.46
N SER A 35 -5.58 7.32 -0.27
CA SER A 35 -4.97 8.30 0.63
C SER A 35 -3.81 7.64 1.40
N CYS A 36 -4.12 6.56 2.12
CA CYS A 36 -3.18 5.57 2.62
C CYS A 36 -3.94 4.24 2.73
N GLU A 37 -4.00 3.49 1.63
CA GLU A 37 -4.74 2.25 1.58
C GLU A 37 -3.82 1.08 1.96
N TYR A 38 -4.27 0.27 2.92
CA TYR A 38 -3.59 -0.97 3.25
C TYR A 38 -4.60 -2.07 3.61
N PRO A 39 -4.47 -3.26 3.02
CA PRO A 39 -3.64 -3.53 1.85
C PRO A 39 -4.23 -2.89 0.60
N ARG A 40 -3.39 -2.51 -0.35
CA ARG A 40 -3.83 -1.86 -1.58
C ARG A 40 -4.80 -2.80 -2.32
N GLY A 41 -5.99 -2.32 -2.66
CA GLY A 41 -7.11 -3.10 -3.19
C GLY A 41 -8.23 -3.39 -2.19
N SER A 42 -7.95 -3.34 -0.87
CA SER A 42 -8.91 -3.65 0.20
C SER A 42 -9.98 -2.60 0.42
N ARG A 43 -9.74 -1.36 -0.03
CA ARG A 43 -10.49 -0.14 0.33
C ARG A 43 -10.48 0.22 1.81
N ILE A 44 -9.48 -0.24 2.55
CA ILE A 44 -9.24 0.17 3.93
C ILE A 44 -8.24 1.33 3.94
N GLU A 45 -8.74 2.54 4.16
CA GLU A 45 -7.95 3.76 4.26
C GLU A 45 -7.44 3.95 5.70
N HIS A 46 -6.23 4.48 5.85
CA HIS A 46 -5.53 4.61 7.13
C HIS A 46 -5.22 6.07 7.50
N ILE A 47 -4.95 6.93 6.51
CA ILE A 47 -4.63 8.34 6.70
C ILE A 47 -5.65 9.16 5.93
N TRP A 48 -6.32 10.10 6.61
CA TRP A 48 -7.10 11.13 5.91
C TRP A 48 -6.16 12.18 5.31
N GLN A 49 -5.29 12.75 6.14
CA GLN A 49 -4.20 13.64 5.76
C GLN A 49 -3.21 13.77 6.91
N GLY A 50 -1.91 13.80 6.59
CA GLY A 50 -0.85 14.19 7.52
C GLY A 50 0.10 15.21 6.91
N GLY A 51 1.05 15.72 7.70
CA GLY A 51 2.07 16.63 7.20
C GLY A 51 3.17 17.01 8.19
N LEU A 52 4.29 17.47 7.64
CA LEU A 52 5.50 17.86 8.39
C LEU A 52 5.28 19.17 9.16
N TRP A 53 5.73 19.21 10.41
CA TRP A 53 5.80 20.42 11.23
C TRP A 53 7.26 20.70 11.58
N VAL A 54 7.71 21.93 11.43
CA VAL A 54 9.03 22.39 11.88
C VAL A 54 8.84 23.62 12.74
N GLY A 55 9.29 23.58 13.98
CA GLY A 55 9.17 24.68 14.93
C GLY A 55 10.53 25.13 15.41
N ALA A 56 10.74 26.44 15.57
CA ALA A 56 11.99 26.98 16.10
C ALA A 56 11.79 28.33 16.80
N LEU A 57 12.77 28.69 17.62
CA LEU A 57 12.98 30.06 18.07
C LEU A 57 13.85 30.80 17.05
N LEU A 58 13.31 31.83 16.41
CA LEU A 58 14.03 32.60 15.41
C LEU A 58 15.03 33.57 16.09
N LYS A 59 16.29 33.52 15.68
CA LYS A 59 17.35 34.46 16.07
C LYS A 59 17.81 35.19 14.83
N THR A 60 17.30 36.40 14.63
CA THR A 60 17.59 37.16 13.42
C THR A 60 19.02 37.69 13.44
N ARG A 61 19.59 37.87 12.24
CA ARG A 61 20.94 38.43 12.12
C ARG A 61 21.03 39.85 12.68
N ASP A 62 19.98 40.65 12.47
CA ASP A 62 19.81 41.96 13.09
C ASP A 62 18.93 41.80 14.34
N SER A 63 19.50 42.03 15.52
CA SER A 63 18.78 41.93 16.79
C SER A 63 17.62 42.93 16.93
N ALA A 64 17.61 43.99 16.12
CA ALA A 64 16.53 44.98 16.08
C ALA A 64 15.36 44.58 15.15
N ASP A 65 15.49 43.50 14.37
CA ASP A 65 14.39 42.94 13.59
C ASP A 65 13.26 42.51 14.54
N SER A 66 12.02 42.94 14.25
CA SER A 66 10.84 42.58 15.04
C SER A 66 10.57 41.08 15.10
N ARG A 67 11.14 40.30 14.19
CA ARG A 67 11.04 38.84 14.17
C ARG A 67 12.00 38.17 15.16
N ASN A 68 12.98 38.90 15.70
CA ASN A 68 13.95 38.35 16.63
C ASN A 68 13.27 37.83 17.91
N GLY A 69 13.52 36.57 18.25
CA GLY A 69 12.94 35.93 19.43
C GLY A 69 11.50 35.44 19.24
N LEU A 70 10.93 35.53 18.03
CA LEU A 70 9.65 34.89 17.75
C LEU A 70 9.80 33.36 17.77
N ILE A 71 8.80 32.70 18.33
CA ILE A 71 8.59 31.26 18.19
C ILE A 71 7.66 31.07 17.00
N LEU A 72 8.12 30.31 16.01
CA LEU A 72 7.42 30.09 14.75
C LEU A 72 7.30 28.59 14.47
N VAL A 73 6.21 28.18 13.82
CA VAL A 73 6.00 26.80 13.37
C VAL A 73 5.48 26.80 11.94
N SER A 74 6.23 26.16 11.04
CA SER A 74 5.82 25.91 9.67
C SER A 74 5.19 24.52 9.55
N THR A 75 3.97 24.47 9.05
CA THR A 75 3.04 23.33 9.09
C THR A 75 2.59 22.90 7.69
N GLY A 76 2.77 21.62 7.41
CA GLY A 76 2.33 20.97 6.18
C GLY A 76 0.86 20.65 6.21
N ALA A 77 0.29 20.29 7.37
CA ALA A 77 -1.14 20.10 7.52
C ALA A 77 -1.60 20.35 8.96
N THR A 78 -2.86 20.75 9.12
CA THR A 78 -3.50 20.99 10.42
C THR A 78 -4.97 20.56 10.38
N ASP A 79 -5.59 20.38 11.55
CA ASP A 79 -7.04 20.12 11.62
C ASP A 79 -7.88 21.38 11.33
N ARG A 80 -7.27 22.56 11.30
CA ARG A 80 -7.94 23.85 11.00
C ARG A 80 -7.98 24.17 9.50
N ALA A 81 -7.07 23.60 8.70
CA ALA A 81 -6.96 23.85 7.26
C ALA A 81 -8.28 23.61 6.48
N ALA A 82 -8.76 24.67 5.82
CA ALA A 82 -10.04 24.67 5.09
C ALA A 82 -10.02 23.95 3.73
N SER A 83 -8.88 23.96 3.01
CA SER A 83 -8.73 23.33 1.68
C SER A 83 -7.81 22.11 1.73
N ALA A 84 -7.91 21.23 0.72
CA ALA A 84 -6.99 20.10 0.46
C ALA A 84 -5.78 20.48 -0.42
N SER A 85 -5.81 21.67 -1.00
CA SER A 85 -4.75 22.22 -1.87
C SER A 85 -3.97 23.33 -1.17
N ALA A 86 -2.67 23.44 -1.44
CA ALA A 86 -1.85 24.62 -1.10
C ALA A 86 -2.47 25.94 -1.58
N ALA A 87 -3.21 25.90 -2.69
CA ALA A 87 -4.11 26.98 -3.10
C ALA A 87 -5.34 27.05 -2.17
N GLY A 88 -5.39 28.05 -1.29
CA GLY A 88 -6.58 28.41 -0.50
C GLY A 88 -6.72 27.79 0.90
N GLY A 89 -5.63 27.43 1.58
CA GLY A 89 -5.66 26.91 2.95
C GLY A 89 -4.46 27.30 3.82
N ASP A 90 -4.53 26.95 5.12
CA ASP A 90 -3.51 27.17 6.17
C ASP A 90 -2.23 26.30 5.97
N TYR A 91 -1.81 26.06 4.74
CA TYR A 91 -0.62 25.27 4.40
C TYR A 91 0.57 26.19 4.15
N GLU A 92 1.66 25.97 4.86
CA GLU A 92 2.78 26.92 4.91
C GLU A 92 3.94 26.53 3.97
N TYR A 93 3.96 25.29 3.45
CA TYR A 93 4.95 24.81 2.48
C TYR A 93 4.45 24.87 1.04
N ASN A 94 5.31 25.30 0.12
CA ASN A 94 5.04 25.33 -1.31
C ASN A 94 6.31 24.97 -2.11
N ALA A 95 6.12 24.28 -3.24
CA ALA A 95 7.19 24.06 -4.22
C ALA A 95 7.34 25.28 -5.15
N GLU A 96 8.47 25.37 -5.86
CA GLU A 96 8.58 26.30 -6.98
C GLU A 96 7.61 25.90 -8.11
N ALA A 97 7.17 26.86 -8.94
CA ALA A 97 6.15 26.62 -9.97
C ALA A 97 6.54 25.53 -11.01
N SER A 98 7.84 25.29 -11.22
CA SER A 98 8.34 24.26 -12.14
C SER A 98 8.71 22.95 -11.47
N ASP A 99 8.63 22.86 -10.13
CA ASP A 99 9.06 21.68 -9.39
C ASP A 99 7.95 20.62 -9.36
N SER A 100 8.36 19.36 -9.54
CA SER A 100 7.48 18.19 -9.53
C SER A 100 8.11 17.06 -8.73
N ILE A 101 7.32 16.05 -8.38
CA ILE A 101 7.81 14.85 -7.74
C ILE A 101 8.54 14.01 -8.79
N ARG A 102 9.81 13.71 -8.50
CA ARG A 102 10.59 12.74 -9.29
C ARG A 102 10.32 11.34 -8.77
N GLU A 103 10.09 10.40 -9.67
CA GLU A 103 9.79 9.01 -9.35
C GLU A 103 10.89 8.10 -9.91
N LEU A 104 11.66 7.46 -9.01
CA LEU A 104 12.75 6.55 -9.37
C LEU A 104 12.42 5.12 -8.94
N SER A 105 13.07 4.13 -9.57
CA SER A 105 12.94 2.72 -9.18
C SER A 105 14.25 1.97 -9.35
N ALA A 106 14.59 1.12 -8.39
CA ALA A 106 15.69 0.17 -8.52
C ALA A 106 15.32 -1.06 -9.39
N LEU A 107 14.05 -1.24 -9.77
CA LEU A 107 13.61 -2.34 -10.62
C LEU A 107 13.84 -2.01 -12.10
N THR A 108 14.42 -2.95 -12.85
CA THR A 108 14.63 -2.79 -14.30
C THR A 108 13.38 -3.09 -15.11
N ASP A 109 12.75 -4.24 -14.86
CA ASP A 109 11.72 -4.83 -15.73
C ASP A 109 10.28 -4.67 -15.20
N ASP A 110 10.08 -4.74 -13.87
CA ASP A 110 8.76 -4.68 -13.21
C ASP A 110 8.52 -3.38 -12.41
N ARG A 111 9.11 -2.28 -12.88
CA ARG A 111 8.97 -0.98 -12.22
C ARG A 111 7.60 -0.33 -12.50
N PRO A 112 7.11 0.56 -11.61
CA PRO A 112 5.93 1.36 -11.91
C PRO A 112 6.03 2.06 -13.27
N PRO A 113 4.97 2.07 -14.11
CA PRO A 113 5.05 2.63 -15.47
C PRO A 113 5.48 4.09 -15.53
N THR A 114 5.20 4.86 -14.48
CA THR A 114 5.55 6.29 -14.37
C THR A 114 6.95 6.53 -13.79
N SER A 115 7.65 5.48 -13.36
CA SER A 115 8.97 5.56 -12.73
C SER A 115 10.12 5.45 -13.75
N GLN A 116 11.20 6.17 -13.45
CA GLN A 116 12.47 6.04 -14.17
C GLN A 116 13.36 5.03 -13.43
N PHE A 117 13.87 4.02 -14.15
CA PHE A 117 14.92 3.16 -13.57
C PHE A 117 16.15 3.99 -13.24
N SER A 118 16.66 3.81 -12.02
CA SER A 118 17.90 4.43 -11.57
C SER A 118 18.68 3.40 -10.73
N PRO A 119 19.95 3.12 -11.06
CA PRO A 119 20.79 2.28 -10.21
C PRO A 119 21.05 2.92 -8.83
N LEU A 120 20.86 4.23 -8.70
CA LEU A 120 20.97 4.98 -7.44
C LEU A 120 19.68 5.01 -6.62
N ALA A 121 18.57 4.47 -7.15
CA ALA A 121 17.35 4.38 -6.39
C ALA A 121 17.59 3.55 -5.12
N VAL A 122 17.00 4.00 -4.01
CA VAL A 122 17.11 3.38 -2.70
C VAL A 122 16.19 2.17 -2.61
N SER A 123 14.98 2.30 -3.14
CA SER A 123 13.93 1.30 -3.07
C SER A 123 13.33 0.96 -4.43
N HIS A 124 12.32 0.09 -4.42
CA HIS A 124 11.61 -0.29 -5.64
C HIS A 124 10.68 0.81 -6.15
N GLN A 125 10.35 1.81 -5.32
CA GLN A 125 9.72 3.06 -5.76
C GLN A 125 10.11 4.19 -4.81
N ASP A 126 10.88 5.14 -5.32
CA ASP A 126 11.29 6.34 -4.62
C ASP A 126 10.48 7.53 -5.13
N PHE A 127 10.02 8.38 -4.21
CA PHE A 127 9.53 9.71 -4.54
C PHE A 127 10.46 10.77 -3.95
N ILE A 128 10.87 11.73 -4.78
CA ILE A 128 11.77 12.81 -4.38
C ILE A 128 11.08 14.14 -4.68
N ALA A 129 10.99 15.01 -3.67
CA ALA A 129 10.36 16.31 -3.77
C ALA A 129 11.13 17.37 -2.98
N ASP A 130 11.17 18.58 -3.52
CA ASP A 130 11.72 19.76 -2.86
C ASP A 130 10.64 20.83 -2.72
N TYR A 131 10.58 21.46 -1.54
CA TYR A 131 9.64 22.54 -1.25
C TYR A 131 10.12 23.39 -0.08
N THR A 132 9.46 24.52 0.18
CA THR A 132 9.95 25.52 1.13
C THR A 132 8.80 26.26 1.80
N ASP A 133 9.03 26.78 2.99
CA ASP A 133 8.10 27.67 3.67
C ASP A 133 8.36 29.16 3.36
N ARG A 134 9.33 29.50 2.50
CA ARG A 134 9.77 30.90 2.30
C ARG A 134 8.70 31.83 1.71
N PHE A 135 7.66 31.26 1.12
CA PHE A 135 6.64 32.00 0.42
C PHE A 135 5.60 32.56 1.39
N THR A 136 5.16 33.80 1.18
CA THR A 136 3.98 34.39 1.84
C THR A 136 2.77 34.47 0.89
N ARG A 137 2.98 34.08 -0.37
CA ARG A 137 1.96 33.91 -1.40
C ARG A 137 2.24 32.64 -2.18
N THR A 138 1.22 31.84 -2.45
CA THR A 138 1.32 30.61 -3.21
C THR A 138 1.90 30.91 -4.61
N PRO A 139 3.03 30.31 -5.03
CA PRO A 139 3.63 30.59 -6.33
C PRO A 139 2.72 30.32 -7.53
N SER A 140 1.85 29.31 -7.42
CA SER A 140 1.01 28.83 -8.52
C SER A 140 -0.30 29.60 -8.69
N THR A 141 -0.81 30.26 -7.65
CA THR A 141 -2.08 31.02 -7.70
C THR A 141 -1.95 32.49 -7.34
N GLY A 142 -0.88 32.88 -6.64
CA GLY A 142 -0.67 34.25 -6.12
C GLY A 142 -1.46 34.57 -4.84
N ASP A 143 -2.25 33.62 -4.32
CA ASP A 143 -3.04 33.77 -3.11
C ASP A 143 -2.14 33.98 -1.89
N SER A 144 -2.58 34.82 -0.95
CA SER A 144 -1.85 35.00 0.32
C SER A 144 -1.92 33.75 1.17
N ILE A 145 -0.79 33.39 1.78
CA ILE A 145 -0.71 32.34 2.81
C ILE A 145 -1.02 33.01 4.15
N ILE A 146 -2.14 32.64 4.76
CA ILE A 146 -2.71 33.33 5.92
C ILE A 146 -1.89 32.99 7.17
N ASN A 147 -1.61 34.00 8.01
CA ASN A 147 -0.92 33.87 9.31
C ASN A 147 0.46 33.20 9.25
N HIS A 148 1.12 33.22 8.09
CA HIS A 148 2.42 32.60 7.91
C HIS A 148 3.58 33.59 8.05
N VAL A 149 4.50 33.28 8.95
CA VAL A 149 5.80 33.95 9.07
C VAL A 149 6.87 32.90 8.82
N PRO A 150 7.56 32.93 7.66
CA PRO A 150 8.52 31.90 7.29
C PRO A 150 9.68 31.75 8.27
N LEU A 151 10.02 30.50 8.59
CA LEU A 151 11.30 30.12 9.19
C LEU A 151 12.44 30.26 8.17
N GLY A 152 12.14 30.21 6.87
CA GLY A 152 13.15 30.29 5.81
C GLY A 152 13.83 28.95 5.56
N ILE A 153 13.08 27.85 5.63
CA ILE A 153 13.57 26.49 5.47
C ILE A 153 13.27 25.95 4.07
N ARG A 154 14.19 25.12 3.58
CA ARG A 154 13.97 24.26 2.41
C ARG A 154 13.92 22.81 2.88
N ILE A 155 12.94 22.07 2.40
CA ILE A 155 12.75 20.67 2.70
C ILE A 155 13.11 19.87 1.46
N HIS A 156 13.97 18.89 1.64
CA HIS A 156 14.16 17.80 0.70
C HIS A 156 13.48 16.56 1.29
N GLN A 157 12.40 16.11 0.64
CA GLN A 157 11.65 14.93 1.04
C GLN A 157 11.98 13.78 0.10
N GLU A 158 12.28 12.64 0.70
CA GLU A 158 12.32 11.36 0.00
C GLU A 158 11.33 10.37 0.62
N SER A 159 10.77 9.48 -0.19
CA SER A 159 9.87 8.43 0.29
C SER A 159 10.20 7.11 -0.38
N TYR A 160 10.26 6.03 0.39
CA TYR A 160 10.76 4.73 -0.07
C TYR A 160 9.75 3.62 0.18
N ALA A 161 9.54 2.77 -0.83
CA ALA A 161 8.66 1.63 -0.78
C ALA A 161 9.29 0.39 -1.42
N TRP A 162 9.15 -0.75 -0.74
CA TRP A 162 9.61 -2.05 -1.22
C TRP A 162 8.43 -2.97 -1.51
N ASN A 163 8.68 -4.03 -2.26
CA ASN A 163 7.70 -5.10 -2.47
C ASN A 163 8.15 -6.44 -1.91
N PHE A 164 9.20 -6.45 -1.08
CA PHE A 164 9.52 -7.67 -0.35
C PHE A 164 8.40 -7.91 0.69
N PRO A 165 7.89 -9.14 0.85
CA PRO A 165 6.81 -9.44 1.81
C PRO A 165 7.11 -9.06 3.26
N PHE A 166 8.39 -8.93 3.64
CA PHE A 166 8.82 -8.44 4.95
C PHE A 166 9.02 -6.91 5.03
N ALA A 167 8.75 -6.19 3.93
CA ALA A 167 8.99 -4.75 3.79
C ALA A 167 7.89 -4.00 3.01
N ASP A 168 6.80 -4.67 2.62
CA ASP A 168 5.76 -4.11 1.76
C ASP A 168 4.63 -3.40 2.52
N PHE A 169 4.72 -3.37 3.85
CA PHE A 169 3.72 -2.85 4.78
C PHE A 169 4.14 -1.55 5.45
N TYR A 170 5.23 -0.92 5.01
CA TYR A 170 5.60 0.43 5.43
C TYR A 170 6.09 1.28 4.27
N VAL A 171 5.98 2.60 4.44
CA VAL A 171 6.66 3.59 3.60
C VAL A 171 7.47 4.49 4.50
N ILE A 172 8.76 4.61 4.19
CA ILE A 172 9.66 5.53 4.88
C ILE A 172 9.47 6.93 4.31
N LEU A 173 9.43 7.92 5.19
CA LEU A 173 9.32 9.34 4.88
C LEU A 173 10.55 10.05 5.47
N ARG A 174 11.54 10.34 4.61
CA ARG A 174 12.78 11.02 4.99
C ARG A 174 12.65 12.51 4.71
N TYR A 175 12.96 13.34 5.69
CA TYR A 175 12.99 14.78 5.55
C TYR A 175 14.37 15.32 5.91
N VAL A 176 15.02 16.01 4.97
CA VAL A 176 16.18 16.85 5.25
C VAL A 176 15.73 18.30 5.27
N ILE A 177 15.83 18.93 6.43
CA ILE A 177 15.41 20.30 6.69
C ILE A 177 16.65 21.18 6.66
N TYR A 178 16.78 22.00 5.64
CA TYR A 178 17.85 22.98 5.50
C TYR A 178 17.39 24.34 6.02
N ASN A 179 18.20 24.99 6.84
CA ASN A 179 18.06 26.43 7.04
C ASN A 179 18.58 27.15 5.79
N ALA A 180 17.66 27.49 4.88
CA ALA A 180 17.96 28.19 3.63
C ALA A 180 17.87 29.72 3.77
N GLY A 181 17.55 30.21 4.97
CA GLY A 181 17.41 31.61 5.30
C GLY A 181 18.72 32.27 5.71
N VAL A 182 18.60 33.49 6.24
CA VAL A 182 19.74 34.28 6.76
C VAL A 182 19.77 34.34 8.29
N ASP A 183 18.70 33.88 8.94
CA ASP A 183 18.49 33.92 10.37
C ASP A 183 18.85 32.56 10.98
N THR A 184 19.28 32.54 12.24
CA THR A 184 19.59 31.30 12.96
C THR A 184 18.30 30.73 13.56
N LEU A 185 18.11 29.42 13.43
CA LEU A 185 17.02 28.68 14.08
C LEU A 185 17.56 28.00 15.34
N ASP A 186 17.03 28.36 16.51
CA ASP A 186 17.43 27.81 17.80
C ASP A 186 16.35 26.85 18.31
N SER A 187 16.78 25.80 19.02
CA SER A 187 15.88 24.83 19.68
C SER A 187 14.86 24.23 18.70
N VAL A 188 15.35 23.73 17.57
CA VAL A 188 14.48 23.27 16.49
C VAL A 188 13.82 21.94 16.87
N TYR A 189 12.52 21.85 16.62
CA TYR A 189 11.76 20.60 16.71
C TYR A 189 11.20 20.25 15.35
N VAL A 190 11.17 18.96 15.06
CA VAL A 190 10.54 18.41 13.86
C VAL A 190 9.46 17.44 14.30
N GLY A 191 8.28 17.57 13.72
CA GLY A 191 7.15 16.71 14.02
C GLY A 191 6.38 16.33 12.79
N PHE A 192 5.54 15.33 12.94
CA PHE A 192 4.65 14.88 11.90
C PHE A 192 3.25 14.78 12.48
N TRP A 193 2.36 15.63 11.99
CA TRP A 193 0.96 15.66 12.36
C TRP A 193 0.18 14.72 11.45
N ASP A 194 -0.77 13.98 12.00
CA ASP A 194 -1.61 13.06 11.26
C ASP A 194 -3.06 13.07 11.76
N ASN A 195 -3.98 13.23 10.81
CA ASN A 195 -5.38 12.89 10.96
C ASN A 195 -5.57 11.44 10.49
N ALA A 196 -5.12 10.49 11.31
CA ALA A 196 -5.23 9.07 11.04
C ALA A 196 -6.68 8.61 11.22
N VAL A 197 -7.28 8.14 10.13
CA VAL A 197 -8.66 7.65 10.10
C VAL A 197 -8.63 6.29 9.45
N VAL A 198 -8.48 5.26 10.26
CA VAL A 198 -8.54 3.87 9.81
C VAL A 198 -10.01 3.50 9.60
N ARG A 199 -10.42 3.30 8.35
CA ARG A 199 -11.80 2.97 7.99
C ARG A 199 -11.88 2.07 6.78
N ASN A 200 -12.82 1.16 6.86
CA ASN A 200 -13.23 0.34 5.75
C ASN A 200 -14.24 1.09 4.85
N THR A 201 -13.77 1.50 3.67
CA THR A 201 -14.57 2.32 2.77
C THR A 201 -15.47 1.53 1.82
N ASN A 202 -15.46 0.20 1.88
CA ASN A 202 -16.51 -0.63 1.26
C ASN A 202 -17.85 -0.45 1.96
N TYR A 203 -17.85 -0.24 3.27
CA TYR A 203 -19.06 -0.09 4.08
C TYR A 203 -19.39 1.35 4.45
N VAL A 204 -18.37 2.20 4.64
CA VAL A 204 -18.58 3.63 4.94
C VAL A 204 -17.83 4.50 3.95
N GLN A 205 -18.59 5.19 3.10
CA GLN A 205 -17.99 6.15 2.18
C GLN A 205 -17.31 7.27 2.97
N PRO A 206 -16.14 7.76 2.51
CA PRO A 206 -15.50 8.93 3.09
C PRO A 206 -16.49 10.10 3.26
N ARG A 207 -16.38 10.84 4.37
CA ARG A 207 -17.24 11.99 4.73
C ARG A 207 -18.68 11.64 5.12
N THR A 208 -19.05 10.36 5.21
CA THR A 208 -20.33 9.95 5.84
C THR A 208 -20.41 10.52 7.28
N PRO A 209 -21.57 11.02 7.74
CA PRO A 209 -21.72 11.44 9.13
C PRO A 209 -21.27 10.35 10.11
N GLY A 210 -20.40 10.68 11.05
CA GLY A 210 -19.82 9.71 11.99
C GLY A 210 -18.51 9.05 11.53
N TYR A 211 -18.05 9.27 10.30
CA TYR A 211 -16.84 8.64 9.73
C TYR A 211 -15.59 8.81 10.61
N PHE A 212 -15.46 9.97 11.27
CA PHE A 212 -14.29 10.31 12.07
C PHE A 212 -14.41 9.91 13.55
N ASP A 213 -15.61 9.59 14.03
CA ASP A 213 -15.90 9.63 15.48
C ASP A 213 -15.43 8.39 16.24
N ASN A 214 -15.13 7.30 15.53
CA ASN A 214 -14.86 5.98 16.13
C ASN A 214 -13.40 5.52 15.99
N THR A 215 -12.44 6.44 16.17
CA THR A 215 -11.01 6.12 16.05
C THR A 215 -10.41 5.84 17.43
N GLY A 216 -9.74 4.69 17.55
CA GLY A 216 -8.90 4.36 18.71
C GLY A 216 -7.45 4.76 18.44
N GLN A 217 -6.75 5.30 19.43
CA GLN A 217 -5.39 5.84 19.30
C GLN A 217 -4.52 5.45 20.49
N GLY A 218 -3.22 5.22 20.26
CA GLY A 218 -2.25 4.95 21.30
C GLY A 218 -0.84 5.42 20.95
N PHE A 219 0.03 5.39 21.96
CA PHE A 219 1.44 5.74 21.83
C PHE A 219 2.30 4.73 22.59
N ASP A 220 3.34 4.24 21.93
CA ASP A 220 4.37 3.40 22.53
C ASP A 220 5.71 4.14 22.45
N SER A 221 6.20 4.61 23.60
CA SER A 221 7.40 5.44 23.68
C SER A 221 8.66 4.68 23.30
N LEU A 222 8.79 3.40 23.67
CA LEU A 222 9.96 2.59 23.35
C LEU A 222 10.03 2.30 21.85
N GLN A 223 8.88 2.14 21.20
CA GLN A 223 8.80 2.05 19.74
C GLN A 223 8.87 3.41 19.04
N ARG A 224 8.79 4.53 19.78
CA ARG A 224 8.64 5.90 19.25
C ARG A 224 7.53 5.98 18.22
N MET A 225 6.39 5.37 18.53
CA MET A 225 5.33 5.14 17.56
C MET A 225 3.96 5.52 18.11
N ALA A 226 3.32 6.46 17.44
CA ALA A 226 1.88 6.71 17.55
C ALA A 226 1.14 5.69 16.67
N TYR A 227 -0.04 5.23 17.07
CA TYR A 227 -0.84 4.32 16.25
C TYR A 227 -2.33 4.56 16.38
N SER A 228 -3.06 4.23 15.32
CA SER A 228 -4.51 4.39 15.23
C SER A 228 -5.16 3.14 14.65
N PHE A 229 -6.43 2.92 14.99
CA PHE A 229 -7.22 1.80 14.48
C PHE A 229 -8.72 2.12 14.45
N ASP A 230 -9.46 1.38 13.64
CA ASP A 230 -10.91 1.39 13.62
C ASP A 230 -11.44 0.70 14.88
N PHE A 231 -12.10 1.45 15.77
CA PHE A 231 -12.56 0.92 17.04
C PHE A 231 -13.67 -0.11 16.88
N ASN A 232 -14.62 0.06 15.96
CA ASN A 232 -15.81 -0.80 15.91
C ASN A 232 -16.52 -0.86 14.54
N GLY A 233 -16.00 -0.23 13.50
CA GLY A 233 -16.64 -0.17 12.19
C GLY A 233 -17.77 0.86 12.06
N ALA A 234 -18.12 1.58 13.14
CA ALA A 234 -19.12 2.63 13.03
C ALA A 234 -18.61 3.78 12.13
N PRO A 235 -19.49 4.42 11.33
CA PRO A 235 -20.95 4.33 11.35
C PRO A 235 -21.57 3.18 10.54
N GLY A 236 -20.79 2.30 9.89
CA GLY A 236 -21.34 1.20 9.09
C GLY A 236 -20.37 0.07 8.78
N GLY A 237 -20.82 -1.17 8.96
CA GLY A 237 -20.04 -2.37 8.62
C GLY A 237 -19.10 -2.88 9.72
N PRO A 238 -18.37 -3.97 9.45
CA PRO A 238 -17.31 -4.46 10.33
C PRO A 238 -16.14 -3.46 10.41
N ALA A 239 -15.43 -3.50 11.53
CA ALA A 239 -14.21 -2.72 11.69
C ALA A 239 -13.13 -3.15 10.70
N ALA A 240 -12.30 -2.19 10.27
CA ALA A 240 -11.16 -2.42 9.38
C ALA A 240 -10.20 -3.54 9.83
N GLY A 241 -10.09 -3.79 11.13
CA GLY A 241 -9.25 -4.89 11.65
C GLY A 241 -7.75 -4.68 11.43
N SER A 242 -7.31 -3.44 11.21
CA SER A 242 -5.90 -3.08 10.99
C SER A 242 -5.46 -1.89 11.85
N TYR A 243 -4.15 -1.68 11.91
CA TYR A 243 -3.49 -0.53 12.51
C TYR A 243 -2.79 0.30 11.46
N LEU A 244 -2.75 1.62 11.68
CA LEU A 244 -1.69 2.50 11.20
C LEU A 244 -0.76 2.82 12.38
N GLY A 245 0.54 2.73 12.18
CA GLY A 245 1.56 3.27 13.08
C GLY A 245 2.38 4.34 12.36
N LEU A 246 2.53 5.52 12.97
CA LEU A 246 3.51 6.51 12.58
C LEU A 246 4.70 6.42 13.54
N LYS A 247 5.84 5.97 13.04
CA LYS A 247 7.04 5.72 13.83
C LYS A 247 8.15 6.71 13.49
N LEU A 248 8.82 7.25 14.50
CA LEU A 248 10.09 7.96 14.34
C LEU A 248 11.25 6.96 14.30
N LEU A 249 11.88 6.83 13.14
CA LEU A 249 12.97 5.87 12.90
C LEU A 249 14.32 6.40 13.38
N GLY A 250 14.57 7.70 13.21
CA GLY A 250 15.81 8.33 13.65
C GLY A 250 15.97 9.77 13.17
N SER A 251 17.12 10.36 13.49
CA SER A 251 17.53 11.67 13.02
C SER A 251 19.05 11.76 12.89
N ALA A 252 19.54 12.66 12.05
CA ALA A 252 20.95 12.98 11.94
C ALA A 252 21.15 14.50 11.78
N PRO A 253 21.86 15.18 12.71
CA PRO A 253 22.38 14.66 13.98
C PRO A 253 21.24 14.28 14.95
N PHE A 254 21.60 13.74 16.12
CA PHE A 254 20.63 13.51 17.20
C PHE A 254 20.26 14.81 17.94
N PRO A 255 19.06 14.88 18.57
CA PRO A 255 18.72 15.95 19.50
C PRO A 255 19.71 16.05 20.65
N SER A 256 19.76 17.23 21.26
CA SER A 256 20.64 17.50 22.42
C SER A 256 20.39 16.48 23.54
N GLY A 257 21.42 15.77 23.99
CA GLY A 257 21.28 14.76 25.06
C GLY A 257 20.82 13.38 24.58
N VAL A 258 20.82 13.12 23.28
CA VAL A 258 20.62 11.82 22.64
C VAL A 258 21.90 11.42 21.91
N ASP A 259 22.29 10.16 22.03
CA ASP A 259 23.50 9.58 21.44
C ASP A 259 23.23 8.38 20.54
N SER A 260 21.99 7.89 20.53
CA SER A 260 21.58 6.73 19.74
C SER A 260 20.08 6.75 19.44
N VAL A 261 19.68 6.02 18.41
CA VAL A 261 18.27 5.70 18.12
C VAL A 261 17.62 5.06 19.35
N GLY A 262 18.36 4.26 20.13
CA GLY A 262 17.89 3.67 21.38
C GLY A 262 17.46 4.71 22.42
N SER A 263 18.26 5.76 22.63
CA SER A 263 17.97 6.85 23.58
C SER A 263 17.04 7.94 23.03
N LEU A 264 16.75 7.94 21.72
CA LEU A 264 15.88 8.93 21.06
C LEU A 264 14.45 9.00 21.63
N HIS A 265 13.96 7.93 22.26
CA HIS A 265 12.65 7.93 22.92
C HIS A 265 12.54 8.97 24.05
N LEU A 266 13.66 9.38 24.66
CA LEU A 266 13.71 10.44 25.68
C LEU A 266 13.37 11.82 25.12
N HIS A 267 13.54 12.00 23.82
CA HIS A 267 13.27 13.22 23.07
C HIS A 267 12.24 12.97 21.97
N THR A 268 11.31 12.04 22.20
CA THR A 268 10.16 11.80 21.34
C THR A 268 8.89 12.20 22.08
N TYR A 269 8.10 13.09 21.49
CA TYR A 269 6.93 13.67 22.13
C TYR A 269 5.66 13.35 21.37
N TYR A 270 4.62 12.95 22.11
CA TYR A 270 3.31 12.61 21.57
C TYR A 270 2.24 13.54 22.12
N ASN A 271 1.50 14.16 21.22
CA ASN A 271 0.30 14.91 21.54
C ASN A 271 -0.85 14.47 20.66
N ALA A 272 -2.05 14.42 21.22
CA ALA A 272 -3.29 14.21 20.50
C ALA A 272 -4.34 15.21 20.97
N TRP A 273 -5.24 15.58 20.06
CA TRP A 273 -6.33 16.49 20.35
C TRP A 273 -7.56 16.14 19.53
N GLN A 274 -8.72 16.54 20.04
CA GLN A 274 -9.99 16.34 19.35
C GLN A 274 -10.09 17.36 18.21
N PHE A 275 -10.53 16.89 17.04
CA PHE A 275 -10.58 17.70 15.83
C PHE A 275 -11.31 19.03 16.04
N ARG A 276 -10.59 20.13 15.81
CA ARG A 276 -11.03 21.53 15.94
C ARG A 276 -11.58 21.92 17.32
N LEU A 277 -11.28 21.16 18.38
CA LEU A 277 -11.78 21.48 19.72
C LEU A 277 -11.20 22.81 20.21
N SER A 278 -12.06 23.73 20.64
CA SER A 278 -11.69 25.07 21.11
C SER A 278 -12.03 25.33 22.58
N SER A 279 -12.69 24.39 23.26
CA SER A 279 -13.06 24.48 24.67
C SER A 279 -13.26 23.09 25.26
N GLY A 280 -13.00 22.93 26.56
CA GLY A 280 -13.21 21.66 27.26
C GLY A 280 -11.98 21.28 28.09
N GLN A 281 -11.58 20.01 28.00
CA GLN A 281 -10.35 19.53 28.63
C GLN A 281 -9.15 20.05 27.86
N ASP A 282 -8.26 20.75 28.56
CA ASP A 282 -7.13 21.49 27.96
C ASP A 282 -6.22 20.58 27.12
N GLU A 283 -5.96 19.36 27.58
CA GLU A 283 -5.08 18.40 26.90
C GLU A 283 -5.51 18.08 25.47
N TYR A 284 -6.82 18.14 25.20
CA TYR A 284 -7.41 17.79 23.91
C TYR A 284 -7.79 19.00 23.05
N LEU A 285 -7.43 20.23 23.43
CA LEU A 285 -7.65 21.42 22.61
C LEU A 285 -6.76 21.42 21.37
N SER A 286 -7.29 21.79 20.21
CA SER A 286 -6.48 21.96 19.00
C SER A 286 -5.59 23.19 19.14
N PRO A 287 -4.29 23.10 18.77
CA PRO A 287 -3.43 24.27 18.74
C PRO A 287 -3.88 25.28 17.69
N THR A 288 -3.68 26.56 17.98
CA THR A 288 -4.16 27.70 17.16
C THR A 288 -3.06 28.66 16.77
N ASP A 289 -2.03 28.80 17.62
CA ASP A 289 -0.98 29.79 17.47
C ASP A 289 0.38 29.11 17.53
N ASP A 290 1.41 29.69 16.91
CA ASP A 290 2.78 29.19 17.06
C ASP A 290 3.23 29.20 18.52
N TYR A 291 2.89 30.29 19.21
CA TYR A 291 3.08 30.47 20.63
C TYR A 291 1.79 30.93 21.30
N ASN A 292 1.47 30.28 22.41
CA ASN A 292 0.38 30.65 23.29
C ASN A 292 0.79 30.38 24.75
N SER A 293 0.36 31.23 25.69
CA SER A 293 0.61 31.03 27.12
C SER A 293 -0.04 29.74 27.65
N ASN A 294 -1.18 29.34 27.07
CA ASN A 294 -1.69 27.98 27.24
C ASN A 294 -0.92 27.05 26.29
N ARG A 295 -0.07 26.18 26.85
CA ARG A 295 0.77 25.26 26.09
C ARG A 295 0.00 24.33 25.14
N TYR A 296 -1.28 24.10 25.37
CA TYR A 296 -2.09 23.20 24.53
C TYR A 296 -2.61 23.89 23.27
N LEU A 297 -2.74 25.22 23.31
CA LEU A 297 -3.07 26.06 22.15
C LEU A 297 -1.82 26.45 21.32
N SER A 298 -0.63 26.25 21.87
CA SER A 298 0.66 26.55 21.24
C SER A 298 1.16 25.39 20.36
N ARG A 299 1.30 25.59 19.05
CA ARG A 299 1.86 24.60 18.10
C ARG A 299 3.27 24.21 18.53
N TYR A 300 4.12 25.16 18.89
CA TYR A 300 5.50 24.88 19.30
C TYR A 300 5.53 24.06 20.61
N SER A 301 4.75 24.43 21.62
CA SER A 301 4.74 23.71 22.90
C SER A 301 4.15 22.29 22.81
N ARG A 302 3.38 21.99 21.76
CA ARG A 302 2.96 20.61 21.40
C ARG A 302 4.12 19.79 20.84
N MET A 303 5.12 20.42 20.24
CA MET A 303 6.29 19.72 19.70
C MET A 303 7.35 19.41 20.77
N THR A 304 7.35 20.13 21.90
CA THR A 304 8.45 20.08 22.87
C THR A 304 8.24 19.11 24.05
N GLN A 305 7.01 18.65 24.28
CA GLN A 305 6.71 17.75 25.39
C GLN A 305 5.40 16.98 25.14
N SER A 306 5.33 15.72 25.60
CA SER A 306 4.13 14.90 25.46
C SER A 306 2.94 15.45 26.26
N MET A 307 1.74 15.07 25.85
CA MET A 307 0.56 15.17 26.72
C MET A 307 0.66 14.17 27.88
N PRO A 308 -0.06 14.39 29.01
CA PRO A 308 -0.01 13.48 30.16
C PRO A 308 -0.50 12.07 29.82
N GLN A 309 0.11 11.04 30.42
CA GLN A 309 -0.28 9.63 30.18
C GLN A 309 -1.77 9.37 30.47
N GLY A 310 -2.32 9.99 31.52
CA GLY A 310 -3.75 9.88 31.86
C GLY A 310 -4.70 10.45 30.79
N ALA A 311 -4.20 11.23 29.83
CA ALA A 311 -4.94 11.67 28.65
C ALA A 311 -4.63 10.83 27.39
N ILE A 312 -3.58 10.00 27.41
CA ILE A 312 -3.25 9.05 26.33
C ILE A 312 -4.05 7.77 26.50
N ASP A 313 -4.00 7.15 27.68
CA ASP A 313 -4.60 5.83 27.93
C ASP A 313 -6.10 5.73 27.56
N PRO A 314 -6.95 6.75 27.85
CA PRO A 314 -8.35 6.69 27.49
C PRO A 314 -8.61 6.64 25.98
N LEU A 315 -7.71 7.17 25.14
CA LEU A 315 -7.88 7.21 23.67
C LEU A 315 -7.88 5.82 23.03
N ARG A 316 -7.38 4.81 23.74
CA ARG A 316 -7.34 3.41 23.28
C ARG A 316 -8.68 2.70 23.47
N VAL A 317 -9.50 3.18 24.40
CA VAL A 317 -10.74 2.49 24.85
C VAL A 317 -11.99 3.35 24.74
N ILE A 318 -11.85 4.66 24.62
CA ILE A 318 -12.92 5.62 24.38
C ILE A 318 -12.66 6.27 23.03
N PRO A 319 -13.29 5.80 21.94
CA PRO A 319 -12.99 6.29 20.62
C PRO A 319 -13.50 7.72 20.45
N LYS A 320 -12.75 8.52 19.67
CA LYS A 320 -13.04 9.93 19.41
C LYS A 320 -12.58 10.33 18.01
N ASN A 321 -13.08 11.46 17.52
CA ASN A 321 -12.50 12.15 16.38
C ASN A 321 -11.25 12.93 16.83
N VAL A 322 -10.09 12.27 16.75
CA VAL A 322 -8.82 12.80 17.25
C VAL A 322 -7.73 12.71 16.20
N THR A 323 -6.83 13.70 16.25
CA THR A 323 -5.60 13.76 15.46
C THR A 323 -4.41 13.72 16.39
N TYR A 324 -3.23 13.39 15.90
CA TYR A 324 -2.02 13.36 16.72
C TYR A 324 -0.82 14.02 16.04
N LEU A 325 0.19 14.33 16.84
CA LEU A 325 1.48 14.87 16.47
C LEU A 325 2.55 14.05 17.19
N LEU A 326 3.48 13.50 16.41
CA LEU A 326 4.69 12.86 16.92
C LEU A 326 5.89 13.74 16.56
N SER A 327 6.69 14.16 17.53
CA SER A 327 7.81 15.09 17.31
C SER A 327 9.09 14.70 18.04
N THR A 328 10.20 15.28 17.61
CA THR A 328 11.51 15.14 18.24
C THR A 328 12.32 16.44 18.19
N GLY A 329 13.24 16.59 19.14
CA GLY A 329 14.07 17.77 19.37
C GLY A 329 14.39 17.94 20.86
N PRO A 330 15.07 19.02 21.27
CA PRO A 330 15.54 20.12 20.43
C PRO A 330 16.85 19.77 19.72
N PHE A 331 16.90 20.06 18.42
CA PHE A 331 18.16 20.24 17.70
C PHE A 331 18.68 21.64 18.03
N SER A 332 19.84 21.71 18.66
CA SER A 332 20.24 22.88 19.45
C SER A 332 20.29 24.17 18.63
N ARG A 333 20.84 24.10 17.40
CA ARG A 333 20.96 25.25 16.51
C ARG A 333 21.14 24.82 15.07
N LEU A 334 20.40 25.46 14.15
CA LEU A 334 20.66 25.43 12.72
C LEU A 334 21.03 26.84 12.26
N ASN A 335 22.32 27.07 11.98
CA ASN A 335 22.79 28.29 11.34
C ASN A 335 22.41 28.28 9.84
N PRO A 336 22.45 29.43 9.16
CA PRO A 336 22.28 29.49 7.71
C PRO A 336 23.18 28.46 7.00
N GLY A 337 22.57 27.57 6.22
CA GLY A 337 23.24 26.48 5.51
C GLY A 337 23.28 25.14 6.25
N ASP A 338 23.05 25.11 7.57
CA ASP A 338 22.97 23.87 8.34
C ASP A 338 21.70 23.07 7.99
N SER A 339 21.73 21.77 8.25
CA SER A 339 20.58 20.89 8.06
C SER A 339 20.41 19.87 9.18
N VAL A 340 19.18 19.40 9.35
CA VAL A 340 18.86 18.21 10.14
C VAL A 340 18.04 17.24 9.31
N GLU A 341 18.34 15.96 9.41
CA GLU A 341 17.53 14.88 8.88
C GLU A 341 16.65 14.30 9.98
N VAL A 342 15.36 14.09 9.68
CA VAL A 342 14.42 13.36 10.55
C VAL A 342 13.62 12.40 9.70
N VAL A 343 13.53 11.14 10.13
CA VAL A 343 12.93 10.06 9.34
C VAL A 343 11.77 9.42 10.09
N PHE A 344 10.61 9.41 9.44
CA PHE A 344 9.39 8.74 9.90
C PHE A 344 9.09 7.51 9.02
N ALA A 345 8.21 6.64 9.49
CA ALA A 345 7.56 5.63 8.65
C ALA A 345 6.08 5.54 8.96
N ALA A 346 5.27 5.44 7.92
CA ALA A 346 3.90 4.94 8.00
C ALA A 346 3.96 3.41 7.91
N VAL A 347 3.53 2.71 8.96
CA VAL A 347 3.59 1.26 9.11
C VAL A 347 2.18 0.73 9.30
N CYS A 348 1.70 -0.10 8.38
CA CYS A 348 0.38 -0.73 8.52
C CYS A 348 0.50 -2.19 8.92
N ALA A 349 -0.52 -2.70 9.61
CA ALA A 349 -0.56 -4.12 10.01
C ALA A 349 -1.99 -4.59 10.27
N LYS A 350 -2.32 -5.82 9.84
CA LYS A 350 -3.54 -6.53 10.28
C LYS A 350 -3.46 -6.81 11.79
N LYS A 351 -4.55 -6.60 12.52
CA LYS A 351 -4.66 -7.00 13.94
C LYS A 351 -4.40 -8.50 14.07
N PHE A 352 -3.58 -8.88 15.04
CA PHE A 352 -3.30 -10.29 15.30
C PHE A 352 -4.41 -10.94 16.14
N GLY A 353 -4.77 -12.18 15.80
CA GLY A 353 -5.78 -12.96 16.51
C GLY A 353 -7.22 -12.68 16.09
N SER A 354 -8.18 -13.26 16.81
CA SER A 354 -9.63 -13.18 16.55
C SER A 354 -10.40 -12.33 17.56
N ASP A 355 -9.68 -11.64 18.45
CA ASP A 355 -10.26 -10.74 19.44
C ASP A 355 -11.04 -9.60 18.78
N ARG A 356 -12.02 -9.05 19.50
CA ARG A 356 -12.85 -7.93 19.01
C ARG A 356 -11.98 -6.75 18.57
N ALA A 357 -12.31 -6.14 17.44
CA ALA A 357 -11.58 -5.00 16.89
C ALA A 357 -11.53 -3.77 17.82
N SER A 358 -12.48 -3.65 18.76
CA SER A 358 -12.50 -2.60 19.79
C SER A 358 -11.47 -2.77 20.88
N LEU A 359 -10.83 -3.94 20.94
CA LEU A 359 -9.72 -4.18 21.86
C LEU A 359 -8.42 -3.68 21.22
N ASP A 360 -7.49 -3.34 22.10
CA ASP A 360 -6.12 -2.98 21.75
C ASP A 360 -5.16 -3.63 22.75
N THR A 361 -5.05 -4.95 22.69
CA THR A 361 -4.18 -5.74 23.57
C THR A 361 -2.75 -5.82 23.03
N LYS A 362 -1.77 -6.13 23.90
CA LYS A 362 -0.39 -6.35 23.45
C LYS A 362 -0.28 -7.48 22.40
N PRO A 363 -0.98 -8.63 22.56
CA PRO A 363 -1.06 -9.64 21.51
C PRO A 363 -1.60 -9.11 20.16
N GLN A 364 -2.67 -8.30 20.16
CA GLN A 364 -3.22 -7.77 18.90
C GLN A 364 -2.22 -6.90 18.12
N ARG A 365 -1.31 -6.21 18.82
CA ARG A 365 -0.25 -5.38 18.21
C ARG A 365 0.96 -6.15 17.71
N GLN A 366 0.99 -7.48 17.81
CA GLN A 366 2.14 -8.30 17.42
C GLN A 366 2.63 -8.00 15.99
N ASN A 367 1.73 -8.00 15.01
CA ASN A 367 2.08 -7.70 13.63
C ASN A 367 2.57 -6.27 13.45
N LEU A 368 1.97 -5.29 14.14
CA LEU A 368 2.40 -3.90 14.09
C LEU A 368 3.83 -3.73 14.60
N TYR A 369 4.18 -4.39 15.71
CA TYR A 369 5.54 -4.33 16.25
C TYR A 369 6.57 -5.07 15.40
N LEU A 370 6.20 -6.21 14.81
CA LEU A 370 7.04 -6.90 13.84
C LEU A 370 7.34 -5.98 12.65
N ASN A 371 6.30 -5.39 12.07
CA ASN A 371 6.40 -4.52 10.91
C ASN A 371 7.21 -3.25 11.20
N ALA A 372 7.00 -2.67 12.39
CA ALA A 372 7.78 -1.52 12.87
C ALA A 372 9.25 -1.86 13.12
N GLY A 373 9.57 -3.12 13.43
CA GLY A 373 10.95 -3.62 13.53
C GLY A 373 11.66 -3.61 12.18
N TRP A 374 11.01 -4.14 11.13
CA TRP A 374 11.56 -4.11 9.77
C TRP A 374 11.76 -2.69 9.23
N ALA A 375 10.84 -1.77 9.50
CA ALA A 375 11.03 -0.36 9.15
C ALA A 375 12.25 0.25 9.87
N GLN A 376 12.49 -0.12 11.13
CA GLN A 376 13.65 0.33 11.90
C GLN A 376 14.97 -0.22 11.35
N GLN A 377 15.01 -1.52 11.06
CA GLN A 377 16.18 -2.18 10.47
C GLN A 377 16.53 -1.58 9.11
N SER A 378 15.52 -1.27 8.29
CA SER A 378 15.72 -0.58 7.02
C SER A 378 16.42 0.76 7.21
N TYR A 379 15.93 1.60 8.13
CA TYR A 379 16.58 2.89 8.40
C TYR A 379 18.01 2.74 8.92
N GLN A 380 18.27 1.76 9.79
CA GLN A 380 19.60 1.50 10.34
C GLN A 380 20.59 1.17 9.22
N GLY A 381 20.23 0.28 8.29
CA GLY A 381 21.17 -0.19 7.28
C GLY A 381 22.42 -0.75 7.95
N GLU A 382 23.58 -0.15 7.69
CA GLU A 382 24.86 -0.52 8.30
C GLU A 382 25.00 -0.12 9.78
N ASP A 383 24.26 0.88 10.26
CA ASP A 383 24.35 1.42 11.62
C ASP A 383 23.58 0.52 12.60
N ILE A 384 24.16 -0.65 12.93
CA ILE A 384 23.50 -1.75 13.65
C ILE A 384 23.08 -1.29 15.05
N ASN A 385 23.95 -0.53 15.73
CA ASN A 385 23.66 -0.03 17.07
C ASN A 385 22.88 1.31 17.08
N GLY A 386 22.71 1.95 15.92
CA GLY A 386 21.94 3.16 15.74
C GLY A 386 22.59 4.40 16.36
N ASN A 387 23.91 4.52 16.40
CA ASN A 387 24.63 5.64 17.02
C ASN A 387 25.01 6.76 16.01
N ASN A 388 24.59 6.65 14.74
CA ASN A 388 24.98 7.54 13.63
C ASN A 388 26.50 7.59 13.38
N GLN A 389 27.24 6.56 13.74
CA GLN A 389 28.67 6.39 13.50
C GLN A 389 28.90 5.05 12.79
N LEU A 390 29.98 4.98 12.03
CA LEU A 390 30.38 3.76 11.33
C LEU A 390 31.33 2.98 12.23
N ASP A 391 30.87 1.88 12.82
CA ASP A 391 31.66 1.04 13.71
C ASP A 391 32.48 -0.04 12.97
N PRO A 392 33.51 -0.63 13.60
CA PRO A 392 34.31 -1.67 12.96
C PRO A 392 33.45 -2.86 12.50
N GLY A 393 33.42 -3.09 11.18
CA GLY A 393 32.68 -4.18 10.54
C GLY A 393 31.33 -3.77 9.94
N GLU A 394 30.90 -2.52 10.08
CA GLU A 394 29.64 -2.01 9.52
C GLU A 394 29.77 -1.51 8.07
N ASP A 395 30.95 -1.04 7.65
CA ASP A 395 31.24 -0.52 6.30
C ASP A 395 31.31 -1.66 5.26
N ILE A 396 30.16 -2.07 4.75
CA ILE A 396 30.04 -3.23 3.85
C ILE A 396 29.52 -2.83 2.47
N ALA A 397 28.95 -1.63 2.32
CA ALA A 397 28.27 -1.20 1.13
C ALA A 397 28.37 0.32 0.92
N ARG A 398 28.25 0.70 -0.34
CA ARG A 398 28.18 2.08 -0.81
C ARG A 398 27.08 2.24 -1.84
N ARG A 399 26.42 3.40 -1.85
CA ARG A 399 25.45 3.77 -2.88
C ARG A 399 25.81 5.12 -3.47
N ASP A 400 26.64 5.09 -4.50
CA ASP A 400 27.12 6.32 -5.12
C ASP A 400 27.42 6.18 -6.63
N SER A 401 27.92 7.28 -7.20
CA SER A 401 28.29 7.41 -8.60
C SER A 401 29.80 7.64 -8.69
N VAL A 402 30.59 6.58 -8.50
CA VAL A 402 32.06 6.67 -8.53
C VAL A 402 32.56 7.08 -9.91
N SER A 403 31.82 6.72 -10.96
CA SER A 403 32.06 7.18 -12.32
C SER A 403 30.78 7.13 -13.17
N PRO A 404 30.75 7.74 -14.36
CA PRO A 404 29.61 7.63 -15.29
C PRO A 404 29.24 6.19 -15.67
N THR A 405 30.17 5.24 -15.50
CA THR A 405 29.99 3.81 -15.81
C THR A 405 29.80 2.94 -14.56
N GLU A 406 29.97 3.52 -13.38
CA GLU A 406 29.91 2.81 -12.10
C GLU A 406 28.90 3.52 -11.18
N LEU A 407 27.64 3.11 -11.30
CA LEU A 407 26.51 3.68 -10.59
C LEU A 407 25.80 2.59 -9.78
N GLY A 408 25.42 2.92 -8.55
CA GLY A 408 24.43 2.16 -7.78
C GLY A 408 24.94 1.53 -6.49
N LEU A 409 24.13 0.64 -5.92
CA LEU A 409 24.48 -0.10 -4.70
C LEU A 409 25.58 -1.13 -4.99
N ARG A 410 26.66 -1.09 -4.20
CA ARG A 410 27.78 -2.04 -4.24
C ARG A 410 28.13 -2.46 -2.82
N TYR A 411 28.64 -3.68 -2.69
CA TYR A 411 29.06 -4.26 -1.41
C TYR A 411 30.56 -4.08 -1.22
N GLU A 412 30.94 -2.81 -1.14
CA GLU A 412 32.31 -2.35 -0.96
C GLU A 412 32.30 -1.18 0.03
N PRO A 413 33.30 -1.08 0.92
CA PRO A 413 33.38 0.01 1.88
C PRO A 413 33.63 1.36 1.22
N ASP A 414 33.03 2.44 1.76
CA ASP A 414 33.32 3.83 1.35
C ASP A 414 33.55 4.80 2.51
N GLY A 415 33.55 4.30 3.75
CA GLY A 415 33.73 5.09 4.96
C GLY A 415 32.51 5.95 5.32
N LYS A 416 31.32 5.65 4.79
CA LYS A 416 30.06 6.31 5.13
C LYS A 416 29.00 5.28 5.44
N ILE A 417 28.10 5.63 6.35
CA ILE A 417 26.94 4.78 6.66
C ILE A 417 26.00 4.76 5.45
N THR A 418 25.79 3.56 4.90
CA THR A 418 24.75 3.28 3.91
C THR A 418 23.47 2.83 4.61
N ARG A 419 22.47 3.72 4.64
CA ARG A 419 21.12 3.42 5.15
C ARG A 419 20.26 2.72 4.11
N TYR A 420 19.12 2.16 4.56
CA TYR A 420 18.11 1.54 3.68
C TYR A 420 18.63 0.31 2.94
N LEU A 421 19.49 -0.45 3.63
CA LEU A 421 19.93 -1.77 3.19
C LEU A 421 19.02 -2.83 3.78
N LEU A 422 18.41 -3.59 2.89
CA LEU A 422 17.66 -4.79 3.23
C LEU A 422 18.37 -6.00 2.63
N PRO A 423 18.33 -7.16 3.29
CA PRO A 423 18.73 -8.40 2.64
C PRO A 423 17.80 -8.64 1.44
N THR A 424 18.34 -9.26 0.39
CA THR A 424 17.62 -9.33 -0.89
C THR A 424 17.20 -10.76 -1.15
N PRO A 425 15.90 -11.10 -1.04
CA PRO A 425 15.44 -12.45 -1.34
C PRO A 425 15.73 -12.80 -2.80
N PRO A 426 15.62 -14.09 -3.18
CA PRO A 426 15.82 -14.51 -4.55
C PRO A 426 14.95 -13.72 -5.52
N ARG A 427 15.42 -13.56 -6.75
CA ARG A 427 14.60 -12.87 -7.76
C ARG A 427 13.30 -13.64 -7.95
N ARG A 428 12.22 -12.89 -8.20
CA ARG A 428 10.91 -13.48 -8.42
C ARG A 428 10.92 -14.39 -9.65
N PRO A 429 10.26 -15.56 -9.60
CA PRO A 429 10.06 -16.36 -10.77
C PRO A 429 9.07 -15.68 -11.72
N LYS A 430 9.27 -15.87 -13.03
CA LYS A 430 8.27 -15.54 -14.05
C LYS A 430 7.22 -16.64 -14.07
N VAL A 431 5.96 -16.26 -13.93
CA VAL A 431 4.84 -17.18 -13.81
C VAL A 431 3.90 -17.05 -15.00
N ARG A 432 3.28 -18.17 -15.39
CA ARG A 432 2.21 -18.25 -16.39
C ARG A 432 1.13 -19.19 -15.90
N THR A 433 -0.10 -18.92 -16.32
CA THR A 433 -1.26 -19.72 -15.99
C THR A 433 -2.03 -20.15 -17.22
N GLU A 434 -2.51 -21.39 -17.23
CA GLU A 434 -3.53 -21.88 -18.15
C GLU A 434 -4.78 -22.24 -17.37
N VAL A 435 -5.92 -21.75 -17.85
CA VAL A 435 -7.20 -21.84 -17.16
C VAL A 435 -8.13 -22.74 -17.97
N PHE A 436 -8.68 -23.76 -17.33
CA PHE A 436 -9.50 -24.79 -17.96
C PHE A 436 -10.80 -25.03 -17.17
N ASN A 437 -11.60 -25.97 -17.67
CA ASN A 437 -12.81 -26.41 -16.99
C ASN A 437 -12.43 -27.04 -15.64
N GLN A 438 -12.88 -26.43 -14.54
CA GLN A 438 -12.64 -26.86 -13.16
C GLN A 438 -11.16 -27.03 -12.77
N ASN A 439 -10.23 -26.47 -13.55
CA ASN A 439 -8.80 -26.71 -13.36
C ASN A 439 -7.95 -25.50 -13.75
N VAL A 440 -6.86 -25.29 -13.03
CA VAL A 440 -5.86 -24.27 -13.31
C VAL A 440 -4.49 -24.93 -13.25
N VAL A 441 -3.63 -24.62 -14.21
CA VAL A 441 -2.23 -25.03 -14.18
C VAL A 441 -1.35 -23.79 -14.17
N VAL A 442 -0.52 -23.69 -13.14
CA VAL A 442 0.48 -22.65 -12.95
C VAL A 442 1.82 -23.20 -13.40
N TYR A 443 2.59 -22.41 -14.13
CA TYR A 443 3.93 -22.73 -14.62
C TYR A 443 4.88 -21.63 -14.22
N TRP A 444 6.12 -21.96 -13.88
CA TRP A 444 7.14 -20.95 -13.62
C TRP A 444 8.53 -21.35 -14.13
N ASP A 445 9.34 -20.31 -14.38
CA ASP A 445 10.72 -20.48 -14.81
C ASP A 445 11.64 -20.90 -13.67
N LYS A 446 12.85 -21.34 -14.05
CA LYS A 446 13.89 -21.81 -13.12
C LYS A 446 14.96 -20.73 -12.87
N SER A 447 15.44 -20.14 -13.96
CA SER A 447 16.66 -19.35 -14.01
C SER A 447 16.62 -18.06 -13.19
N ASN A 448 15.47 -17.37 -13.14
CA ASN A 448 15.43 -16.07 -12.46
C ASN A 448 15.75 -16.20 -10.97
N ALA A 449 15.07 -17.13 -10.29
CA ALA A 449 15.23 -17.32 -8.85
C ALA A 449 16.47 -18.14 -8.50
N GLU A 450 16.72 -19.28 -9.16
CA GLU A 450 17.80 -20.19 -8.75
C GLU A 450 19.20 -19.68 -9.05
N GLU A 451 19.34 -18.74 -10.00
CA GLU A 451 20.62 -18.14 -10.36
C GLU A 451 20.86 -16.78 -9.67
N SER A 452 19.89 -16.29 -8.89
CA SER A 452 20.07 -15.03 -8.17
C SER A 452 21.15 -15.17 -7.08
N VAL A 453 21.92 -14.10 -6.93
CA VAL A 453 22.97 -13.97 -5.92
C VAL A 453 22.47 -12.97 -4.89
N ASP A 454 22.42 -13.36 -3.61
CA ASP A 454 22.19 -12.40 -2.53
C ASP A 454 23.39 -11.42 -2.53
N PRO A 455 23.14 -10.11 -2.73
CA PRO A 455 24.23 -9.15 -2.85
C PRO A 455 24.98 -8.90 -1.53
N VAL A 456 24.33 -9.06 -0.37
CA VAL A 456 24.94 -8.94 0.97
C VAL A 456 25.86 -10.12 1.25
N LEU A 457 25.45 -11.34 0.90
CA LEU A 457 26.17 -12.58 1.17
C LEU A 457 27.16 -12.96 0.05
N GLY A 458 27.03 -12.35 -1.13
CA GLY A 458 27.87 -12.62 -2.30
C GLY A 458 27.76 -14.04 -2.85
N ARG A 459 26.70 -14.78 -2.50
CA ARG A 459 26.48 -16.19 -2.87
C ARG A 459 25.09 -16.43 -3.45
N ARG A 460 24.92 -17.52 -4.21
CA ARG A 460 23.59 -18.04 -4.57
C ARG A 460 23.07 -18.85 -3.40
N ASP A 461 21.99 -18.38 -2.78
CA ASP A 461 21.40 -18.93 -1.56
C ASP A 461 19.91 -19.26 -1.73
N PHE A 462 19.46 -19.44 -2.98
CA PHE A 462 18.13 -19.94 -3.29
C PHE A 462 17.86 -21.28 -2.57
N GLU A 463 16.68 -21.39 -1.97
CA GLU A 463 16.22 -22.58 -1.25
C GLU A 463 15.02 -23.25 -1.92
N GLY A 464 13.98 -22.49 -2.28
CA GLY A 464 12.78 -23.11 -2.83
C GLY A 464 11.73 -22.17 -3.36
N TYR A 465 10.59 -22.75 -3.71
CA TYR A 465 9.39 -22.05 -4.16
C TYR A 465 8.21 -22.33 -3.23
N ARG A 466 7.37 -21.32 -3.03
CA ARG A 466 6.06 -21.47 -2.41
C ARG A 466 4.96 -21.14 -3.41
N VAL A 467 3.91 -21.94 -3.38
CA VAL A 467 2.69 -21.75 -4.17
C VAL A 467 1.54 -21.50 -3.21
N TYR A 468 0.86 -20.37 -3.40
CA TYR A 468 -0.31 -20.01 -2.63
C TYR A 468 -1.55 -19.95 -3.52
N ARG A 469 -2.71 -20.12 -2.89
CA ARG A 469 -4.01 -20.00 -3.54
C ARG A 469 -5.02 -19.39 -2.58
N SER A 470 -5.90 -18.52 -3.08
CA SER A 470 -7.10 -18.12 -2.33
C SER A 470 -8.03 -19.31 -2.09
N ASN A 471 -8.86 -19.25 -1.06
CA ASN A 471 -9.93 -20.23 -0.89
C ASN A 471 -11.12 -19.92 -1.79
N THR A 472 -11.92 -20.95 -2.06
CA THR A 472 -13.17 -20.80 -2.81
C THR A 472 -14.08 -19.81 -2.09
N ALA A 473 -14.68 -18.88 -2.85
CA ALA A 473 -15.61 -17.87 -2.38
C ALA A 473 -15.05 -16.73 -1.50
N GLU A 474 -13.74 -16.68 -1.24
CA GLU A 474 -13.14 -15.53 -0.54
C GLU A 474 -13.27 -14.23 -1.33
N ASP A 475 -13.27 -14.31 -2.67
CA ASP A 475 -13.53 -13.19 -3.59
C ASP A 475 -14.85 -12.47 -3.30
N PHE A 476 -15.83 -13.19 -2.76
CA PHE A 476 -17.14 -12.66 -2.41
C PHE A 476 -17.29 -12.42 -0.89
N GLN A 477 -16.89 -13.39 -0.07
CA GLN A 477 -17.14 -13.35 1.38
C GLN A 477 -16.18 -12.46 2.16
N GLN A 478 -14.94 -12.31 1.66
CA GLN A 478 -13.86 -11.60 2.32
C GLN A 478 -13.04 -10.82 1.29
N HIS A 479 -13.72 -10.18 0.33
CA HIS A 479 -13.09 -9.49 -0.81
C HIS A 479 -11.99 -8.49 -0.40
N GLU A 480 -12.11 -7.92 0.81
CA GLU A 480 -11.18 -6.95 1.41
C GLU A 480 -9.82 -7.56 1.78
N ASN A 481 -9.79 -8.87 2.02
CA ASN A 481 -8.59 -9.64 2.34
C ASN A 481 -8.23 -10.63 1.22
N PHE A 482 -8.85 -10.53 0.05
CA PHE A 482 -8.76 -11.54 -1.01
C PHE A 482 -7.32 -11.81 -1.47
N VAL A 483 -6.46 -10.80 -1.43
CA VAL A 483 -5.01 -10.92 -1.73
C VAL A 483 -4.17 -11.30 -0.50
N LEU A 484 -4.69 -11.09 0.71
CA LEU A 484 -3.94 -11.25 1.97
C LEU A 484 -4.04 -12.64 2.56
N ASP A 485 -5.20 -13.26 2.43
CA ASP A 485 -5.50 -14.53 3.09
C ASP A 485 -5.25 -15.72 2.13
N LEU A 486 -4.18 -15.64 1.32
CA LEU A 486 -3.76 -16.75 0.47
C LEU A 486 -3.21 -17.90 1.33
N SER A 487 -3.72 -19.09 1.07
CA SER A 487 -3.29 -20.32 1.75
C SER A 487 -2.10 -20.94 1.03
N LEU A 488 -1.09 -21.39 1.77
CA LEU A 488 0.03 -22.17 1.22
C LEU A 488 -0.51 -23.52 0.72
N VAL A 489 -0.43 -23.76 -0.58
CA VAL A 489 -0.90 -25.02 -1.23
C VAL A 489 0.25 -25.89 -1.74
N GLY A 490 1.48 -25.37 -1.73
CA GLY A 490 2.69 -26.13 -2.00
C GLY A 490 3.93 -25.37 -1.56
N GLU A 491 4.91 -26.09 -1.04
CA GLU A 491 6.27 -25.62 -0.80
C GLU A 491 7.20 -26.69 -1.36
N PHE A 492 8.13 -26.25 -2.22
CA PHE A 492 9.03 -27.10 -2.98
C PHE A 492 10.43 -26.54 -2.87
N ASP A 493 11.30 -27.29 -2.22
CA ASP A 493 12.58 -26.82 -1.71
C ASP A 493 13.64 -27.89 -1.88
N ARG A 494 14.90 -27.53 -1.61
CA ARG A 494 15.99 -28.49 -1.72
C ARG A 494 15.76 -29.63 -0.74
N ALA A 495 16.21 -30.83 -1.10
CA ALA A 495 16.00 -32.02 -0.28
C ALA A 495 17.24 -32.40 0.54
N ASP A 496 18.26 -31.53 0.55
CA ASP A 496 19.60 -31.80 1.05
C ASP A 496 20.03 -30.93 2.23
N ASP A 497 19.09 -30.27 2.93
CA ASP A 497 19.39 -29.49 4.13
C ASP A 497 18.31 -29.54 5.24
N ASN A 498 18.30 -28.56 6.15
CA ASN A 498 17.41 -28.50 7.31
C ASN A 498 16.42 -27.32 7.23
N ILE A 499 16.25 -26.72 6.06
CA ILE A 499 15.38 -25.57 5.81
C ILE A 499 14.11 -26.08 5.10
N GLY A 500 12.97 -25.45 5.38
CA GLY A 500 11.69 -25.83 4.78
C GLY A 500 11.22 -27.26 5.10
N TYR A 501 10.53 -27.87 4.14
CA TYR A 501 9.95 -29.23 4.23
C TYR A 501 10.78 -30.31 3.52
N ASN A 502 11.86 -29.94 2.83
CA ASN A 502 12.74 -30.83 2.07
C ASN A 502 12.04 -31.73 1.05
N THR A 503 11.08 -31.18 0.31
CA THR A 503 10.19 -31.96 -0.56
C THR A 503 10.79 -32.30 -1.93
N GLY A 504 11.82 -31.53 -2.35
CA GLY A 504 12.47 -31.67 -3.65
C GLY A 504 11.61 -31.15 -4.83
N PHE A 505 12.28 -30.74 -5.90
CA PHE A 505 11.60 -30.19 -7.09
C PHE A 505 11.05 -31.26 -8.05
N GLY A 506 11.38 -32.54 -7.85
CA GLY A 506 11.05 -33.62 -8.80
C GLY A 506 9.55 -33.78 -9.08
N ARG A 507 8.67 -33.43 -8.14
CA ARG A 507 7.21 -33.53 -8.32
C ARG A 507 6.64 -32.43 -9.23
N ILE A 508 7.28 -31.26 -9.26
CA ILE A 508 6.82 -30.10 -10.04
C ILE A 508 7.61 -29.93 -11.33
N LEU A 509 8.78 -30.56 -11.45
CA LEU A 509 9.62 -30.50 -12.64
C LEU A 509 8.95 -31.20 -13.84
N MET A 510 8.99 -30.54 -14.98
CA MET A 510 8.54 -31.08 -16.26
C MET A 510 9.68 -31.73 -17.03
N ASP A 511 9.36 -32.79 -17.79
CA ASP A 511 10.33 -33.51 -18.63
C ASP A 511 10.99 -32.62 -19.69
N THR A 512 10.25 -31.61 -20.16
CA THR A 512 10.70 -30.62 -21.15
C THR A 512 10.15 -29.26 -20.75
N ALA A 513 10.94 -28.20 -20.98
CA ALA A 513 10.48 -26.84 -20.76
C ALA A 513 9.29 -26.51 -21.68
N LYS A 514 8.30 -25.82 -21.12
CA LYS A 514 7.21 -25.23 -21.89
C LYS A 514 7.59 -23.79 -22.26
N VAL A 515 7.30 -23.39 -23.49
CA VAL A 515 7.42 -22.00 -23.97
C VAL A 515 6.06 -21.57 -24.48
N PHE A 516 5.56 -20.42 -24.04
CA PHE A 516 4.26 -19.92 -24.44
C PHE A 516 4.36 -19.07 -25.73
N PRO A 517 3.31 -19.03 -26.56
CA PRO A 517 3.30 -18.17 -27.75
C PRO A 517 3.58 -16.70 -27.39
N GLY A 518 4.52 -16.07 -28.10
CA GLY A 518 4.92 -14.69 -27.84
C GLY A 518 5.82 -14.49 -26.62
N ASP A 519 6.30 -15.57 -26.02
CA ASP A 519 7.20 -15.57 -24.88
C ASP A 519 8.54 -16.24 -25.22
N THR A 520 9.63 -15.78 -24.63
CA THR A 520 10.97 -16.39 -24.76
C THR A 520 11.37 -17.17 -23.51
N VAL A 521 10.58 -17.09 -22.45
CA VAL A 521 10.86 -17.73 -21.16
C VAL A 521 10.61 -19.23 -21.24
N GLN A 522 11.53 -20.00 -20.65
CA GLN A 522 11.40 -21.44 -20.50
C GLN A 522 10.84 -21.77 -19.12
N TYR A 523 9.62 -22.31 -19.11
CA TYR A 523 8.92 -22.71 -17.90
C TYR A 523 9.24 -24.18 -17.63
N TRP A 524 9.83 -24.47 -16.47
CA TRP A 524 10.31 -25.82 -16.12
C TRP A 524 9.47 -26.48 -15.04
N TYR A 525 8.82 -25.68 -14.18
CA TYR A 525 8.00 -26.16 -13.09
C TYR A 525 6.52 -25.98 -13.38
N ARG A 526 5.69 -26.87 -12.81
CA ARG A 526 4.23 -26.75 -12.86
C ARG A 526 3.54 -27.17 -11.57
N PHE A 527 2.45 -26.48 -11.24
CA PHE A 527 1.51 -26.83 -10.19
C PHE A 527 0.08 -26.83 -10.73
N PRO A 528 -0.78 -27.81 -10.37
CA PRO A 528 -0.46 -29.00 -9.58
C PRO A 528 0.50 -29.97 -10.31
N PRO A 529 1.20 -30.89 -9.63
CA PRO A 529 2.08 -31.92 -10.21
C PRO A 529 1.49 -32.74 -11.37
N LYS A 530 2.33 -33.39 -12.17
CA LYS A 530 1.87 -34.14 -13.37
C LYS A 530 0.98 -35.30 -12.95
N GLY A 531 -0.21 -35.39 -13.54
CA GLY A 531 -1.20 -36.40 -13.19
C GLY A 531 -2.04 -36.09 -11.95
N THR A 532 -1.90 -34.89 -11.35
CA THR A 532 -2.80 -34.42 -10.29
C THR A 532 -3.61 -33.22 -10.75
N THR A 533 -4.79 -33.04 -10.14
CA THR A 533 -5.68 -31.89 -10.38
C THR A 533 -6.02 -31.25 -9.05
N VAL A 534 -6.30 -29.95 -9.11
CA VAL A 534 -6.91 -29.21 -8.01
C VAL A 534 -8.30 -28.83 -8.50
N ASP A 535 -9.33 -29.27 -7.78
CA ASP A 535 -10.70 -29.02 -8.19
C ASP A 535 -11.04 -27.53 -7.98
N HIS A 536 -11.61 -26.94 -9.02
CA HIS A 536 -12.14 -25.58 -8.98
C HIS A 536 -13.60 -25.57 -9.41
N LEU A 537 -14.35 -24.59 -8.93
CA LEU A 537 -15.68 -24.32 -9.42
C LEU A 537 -15.60 -23.31 -10.57
N ASN A 538 -16.29 -23.58 -11.68
CA ASN A 538 -16.35 -22.62 -12.78
C ASN A 538 -17.06 -21.32 -12.37
N GLY A 539 -16.65 -20.20 -12.97
CA GLY A 539 -17.26 -18.88 -12.76
C GLY A 539 -16.90 -18.20 -11.44
N TRP A 540 -16.23 -18.93 -10.53
CA TRP A 540 -15.58 -18.42 -9.32
C TRP A 540 -14.19 -17.89 -9.62
N GLN A 541 -13.73 -16.92 -8.83
CA GLN A 541 -12.39 -16.38 -8.98
C GLN A 541 -11.42 -17.01 -7.99
N TYR A 542 -10.18 -17.18 -8.45
CA TYR A 542 -9.08 -17.64 -7.63
C TYR A 542 -7.87 -16.76 -7.89
N ILE A 543 -7.07 -16.53 -6.86
CA ILE A 543 -5.73 -15.97 -6.99
C ILE A 543 -4.74 -17.10 -6.75
N TYR A 544 -3.84 -17.30 -7.70
CA TYR A 544 -2.62 -18.08 -7.52
C TYR A 544 -1.45 -17.14 -7.31
N ALA A 545 -0.53 -17.54 -6.45
CA ALA A 545 0.72 -16.83 -6.24
C ALA A 545 1.89 -17.80 -6.25
N VAL A 546 3.00 -17.41 -6.85
CA VAL A 546 4.28 -18.12 -6.71
C VAL A 546 5.35 -17.15 -6.22
N SER A 547 6.17 -17.61 -5.30
CA SER A 547 7.35 -16.89 -4.80
C SER A 547 8.53 -17.84 -4.68
N ALA A 548 9.72 -17.28 -4.65
CA ALA A 548 10.96 -17.98 -4.32
C ALA A 548 11.42 -17.57 -2.91
N PHE A 549 12.15 -18.43 -2.22
CA PHE A 549 12.74 -18.10 -0.92
C PHE A 549 14.18 -18.59 -0.81
N ASP A 550 14.97 -17.92 0.02
CA ASP A 550 16.37 -18.24 0.30
C ASP A 550 16.55 -19.03 1.61
N GLN A 551 17.81 -19.38 1.88
CA GLN A 551 18.23 -20.07 3.09
C GLN A 551 18.26 -19.16 4.33
N GLY A 552 18.21 -17.84 4.14
CA GLY A 552 18.54 -16.85 5.14
C GLY A 552 20.02 -16.88 5.55
N ASP A 553 20.33 -16.16 6.62
CA ASP A 553 21.66 -16.15 7.24
C ASP A 553 21.55 -16.14 8.77
N SER A 554 21.64 -17.34 9.34
CA SER A 554 21.59 -17.54 10.79
C SER A 554 22.77 -16.92 11.53
N ALA A 555 23.92 -16.72 10.88
CA ALA A 555 25.07 -16.06 11.50
C ALA A 555 24.81 -14.58 11.76
N ASN A 556 23.99 -13.95 10.90
CA ASN A 556 23.61 -12.54 10.98
C ASN A 556 22.16 -12.32 11.45
N ASN A 557 21.50 -13.36 12.01
CA ASN A 557 20.10 -13.34 12.44
C ASN A 557 19.10 -12.93 11.34
N VAL A 558 19.43 -13.18 10.08
CA VAL A 558 18.51 -12.99 8.96
C VAL A 558 17.73 -14.30 8.76
N PRO A 559 16.41 -14.33 9.01
CA PRO A 559 15.61 -15.51 8.70
C PRO A 559 15.55 -15.73 7.18
N SER A 560 15.09 -16.91 6.74
CA SER A 560 14.75 -17.15 5.33
C SER A 560 13.78 -16.08 4.84
N LEU A 561 14.12 -15.45 3.72
CA LEU A 561 13.34 -14.40 3.09
C LEU A 561 12.70 -14.90 1.82
N GLU A 562 11.52 -14.36 1.54
CA GLU A 562 10.71 -14.72 0.39
C GLU A 562 10.66 -13.53 -0.58
N SER A 563 10.70 -13.81 -1.87
CA SER A 563 10.50 -12.83 -2.94
C SER A 563 9.07 -12.28 -2.89
N ALA A 564 8.81 -11.14 -3.54
CA ALA A 564 7.42 -10.74 -3.77
C ALA A 564 6.67 -11.86 -4.52
N ARG A 565 5.37 -12.00 -4.22
CA ARG A 565 4.51 -13.00 -4.83
C ARG A 565 4.08 -12.57 -6.23
N GLU A 566 4.27 -13.42 -7.22
CA GLU A 566 3.76 -13.21 -8.57
C GLU A 566 2.30 -13.70 -8.65
N LEU A 567 1.36 -12.76 -8.71
CA LEU A 567 -0.08 -13.00 -8.57
C LEU A 567 -0.76 -13.21 -9.92
N HIS A 568 -1.54 -14.27 -10.05
CA HIS A 568 -2.38 -14.56 -11.20
C HIS A 568 -3.84 -14.75 -10.78
N ARG A 569 -4.70 -13.82 -11.19
CA ARG A 569 -6.14 -13.91 -11.01
C ARG A 569 -6.78 -14.70 -12.14
N VAL A 570 -7.46 -15.79 -11.80
CA VAL A 570 -8.00 -16.74 -12.77
C VAL A 570 -9.48 -17.02 -12.51
N VAL A 571 -10.24 -17.26 -13.58
CA VAL A 571 -11.66 -17.64 -13.54
C VAL A 571 -11.84 -18.94 -14.35
N PRO A 572 -11.80 -20.11 -13.68
CA PRO A 572 -12.01 -21.40 -14.31
C PRO A 572 -13.34 -21.48 -15.05
N GLY A 573 -13.35 -22.22 -16.15
CA GLY A 573 -14.48 -22.28 -17.06
C GLY A 573 -14.22 -23.20 -18.25
N THR A 574 -15.26 -23.48 -19.02
CA THR A 574 -15.10 -24.27 -20.25
C THR A 574 -14.19 -23.54 -21.26
N PRO A 575 -13.31 -24.25 -21.98
CA PRO A 575 -12.51 -23.64 -23.06
C PRO A 575 -13.38 -23.34 -24.30
N PRO A 576 -12.90 -22.50 -25.24
CA PRO A 576 -13.58 -22.26 -26.51
C PRO A 576 -13.90 -23.55 -27.26
N VAL A 577 -15.13 -23.69 -27.75
CA VAL A 577 -15.56 -24.90 -28.47
C VAL A 577 -16.54 -24.60 -29.63
N SER A 578 -16.06 -24.82 -30.85
CA SER A 578 -16.87 -24.70 -32.09
C SER A 578 -17.49 -26.02 -32.55
N ASP A 579 -17.22 -27.14 -31.87
CA ASP A 579 -17.82 -28.43 -32.19
C ASP A 579 -19.36 -28.36 -32.08
N ARG A 580 -20.06 -28.70 -33.15
CA ARG A 580 -21.53 -28.68 -33.25
C ARG A 580 -22.19 -29.67 -32.30
N GLY A 581 -21.51 -30.76 -31.94
CA GLY A 581 -22.01 -31.79 -31.03
C GLY A 581 -22.01 -31.37 -29.55
N VAL A 582 -21.28 -30.31 -29.19
CA VAL A 582 -21.19 -29.83 -27.81
C VAL A 582 -22.30 -28.82 -27.52
N ALA A 583 -23.17 -29.14 -26.56
CA ALA A 583 -24.28 -28.29 -26.17
C ALA A 583 -23.80 -27.03 -25.42
N VAL A 584 -24.40 -25.89 -25.74
CA VAL A 584 -24.27 -24.66 -24.94
C VAL A 584 -25.20 -24.72 -23.75
N GLY A 585 -24.83 -24.07 -22.65
CA GLY A 585 -25.65 -24.04 -21.45
C GLY A 585 -25.49 -22.75 -20.65
N VAL A 586 -26.23 -22.69 -19.55
CA VAL A 586 -26.26 -21.57 -18.61
C VAL A 586 -26.10 -22.11 -17.19
N TYR A 587 -25.36 -21.41 -16.33
CA TYR A 587 -25.34 -21.68 -14.90
C TYR A 587 -25.35 -20.38 -14.05
N PRO A 588 -26.00 -20.39 -12.87
CA PRO A 588 -26.90 -21.44 -12.38
C PRO A 588 -28.16 -21.52 -13.25
N ASN A 589 -28.71 -22.71 -13.40
CA ASN A 589 -29.95 -22.94 -14.15
C ASN A 589 -30.75 -24.08 -13.48
N PRO A 590 -31.87 -23.78 -12.80
CA PRO A 590 -32.50 -22.46 -12.68
C PRO A 590 -31.67 -21.47 -11.87
N TYR A 591 -31.77 -20.19 -12.21
CA TYR A 591 -31.33 -19.08 -11.37
C TYR A 591 -32.46 -18.77 -10.39
N TYR A 592 -32.27 -19.06 -9.10
CA TYR A 592 -33.20 -18.75 -8.02
C TYR A 592 -32.79 -17.45 -7.37
N VAL A 593 -33.74 -16.55 -7.10
CA VAL A 593 -33.72 -15.26 -6.39
C VAL A 593 -32.37 -14.56 -6.36
N ASN A 594 -31.38 -15.16 -5.71
CA ASN A 594 -29.95 -14.85 -5.74
C ASN A 594 -29.10 -16.13 -5.90
N ALA A 595 -28.00 -16.05 -6.65
CA ALA A 595 -26.92 -17.02 -6.60
C ALA A 595 -26.00 -16.73 -5.40
N TYR A 596 -25.23 -17.72 -4.96
CA TYR A 596 -24.33 -17.56 -3.81
C TYR A 596 -23.28 -16.48 -4.01
N TRP A 597 -22.87 -16.23 -5.26
CA TRP A 597 -21.92 -15.20 -5.62
C TRP A 597 -22.55 -13.83 -5.87
N ASP A 598 -23.87 -13.65 -5.80
CA ASP A 598 -24.48 -12.37 -6.14
C ASP A 598 -24.30 -11.31 -5.04
N GLY A 599 -23.93 -10.10 -5.45
CA GLY A 599 -23.92 -8.93 -4.58
C GLY A 599 -25.31 -8.37 -4.28
N ALA A 600 -25.35 -7.32 -3.47
CA ALA A 600 -26.59 -6.76 -2.93
C ALA A 600 -27.43 -5.98 -3.97
N ARG A 601 -26.82 -5.54 -5.09
CA ARG A 601 -27.50 -4.73 -6.13
C ARG A 601 -27.82 -5.57 -7.37
N GLU A 602 -28.80 -5.15 -8.17
CA GLU A 602 -29.20 -5.88 -9.39
C GLU A 602 -28.04 -6.09 -10.38
N ARG A 603 -27.19 -5.08 -10.60
CA ARG A 603 -26.01 -5.16 -11.50
C ARG A 603 -24.85 -5.96 -10.92
N GLN A 604 -24.92 -6.31 -9.64
CA GLN A 604 -23.95 -7.15 -8.95
C GLN A 604 -24.38 -8.62 -8.94
N ARG A 605 -25.34 -9.00 -9.78
CA ARG A 605 -25.72 -10.40 -10.01
C ARG A 605 -24.94 -10.94 -11.20
N LYS A 606 -24.78 -12.25 -11.29
CA LYS A 606 -24.23 -12.87 -12.50
C LYS A 606 -24.74 -14.29 -12.76
N LEU A 607 -24.94 -14.58 -14.04
CA LEU A 607 -25.02 -15.94 -14.58
C LEU A 607 -23.99 -16.09 -15.71
N TYR A 608 -23.64 -17.33 -16.06
CA TYR A 608 -22.70 -17.63 -17.12
C TYR A 608 -23.34 -18.43 -18.24
N PHE A 609 -23.03 -18.05 -19.47
CA PHE A 609 -23.15 -18.93 -20.64
C PHE A 609 -21.83 -19.70 -20.82
N TYR A 610 -21.89 -20.99 -21.13
CA TYR A 610 -20.71 -21.85 -21.25
C TYR A 610 -20.75 -22.75 -22.51
N ASN A 611 -19.61 -23.37 -22.81
CA ASN A 611 -19.31 -24.09 -24.06
C ASN A 611 -19.45 -23.19 -25.30
N LEU A 612 -18.96 -21.96 -25.20
CA LEU A 612 -19.02 -20.96 -26.26
C LEU A 612 -17.87 -21.13 -27.27
N PRO A 613 -18.08 -20.83 -28.56
CA PRO A 613 -16.99 -20.57 -29.51
C PRO A 613 -16.14 -19.38 -29.05
N GLY A 614 -14.88 -19.32 -29.49
CA GLY A 614 -13.95 -18.25 -29.09
C GLY A 614 -14.41 -16.85 -29.48
N ARG A 615 -15.22 -16.73 -30.55
CA ARG A 615 -15.93 -15.50 -30.92
C ARG A 615 -17.37 -15.84 -31.28
N CYS A 616 -18.33 -15.30 -30.54
CA CYS A 616 -19.74 -15.56 -30.79
C CYS A 616 -20.67 -14.42 -30.32
N GLU A 617 -21.86 -14.38 -30.92
CA GLU A 617 -22.96 -13.52 -30.47
C GLU A 617 -23.96 -14.39 -29.67
N ILE A 618 -24.30 -13.95 -28.47
CA ILE A 618 -25.29 -14.57 -27.59
C ILE A 618 -26.53 -13.68 -27.59
N THR A 619 -27.65 -14.16 -28.12
CA THR A 619 -28.92 -13.43 -28.05
C THR A 619 -29.89 -14.12 -27.11
N VAL A 620 -30.45 -13.37 -26.16
CA VAL A 620 -31.42 -13.84 -25.17
C VAL A 620 -32.82 -13.36 -25.55
N TYR A 621 -33.80 -14.27 -25.47
CA TYR A 621 -35.18 -14.04 -25.84
C TYR A 621 -36.15 -14.41 -24.73
N THR A 622 -37.30 -13.72 -24.69
CA THR A 622 -38.49 -14.21 -23.98
C THR A 622 -39.06 -15.44 -24.70
N LEU A 623 -40.01 -16.15 -24.07
CA LEU A 623 -40.75 -17.24 -24.73
C LEU A 623 -41.58 -16.77 -25.94
N ALA A 624 -41.96 -15.49 -25.98
CA ALA A 624 -42.66 -14.90 -27.11
C ALA A 624 -41.74 -14.57 -28.30
N GLY A 625 -40.41 -14.68 -28.10
CA GLY A 625 -39.40 -14.38 -29.11
C GLY A 625 -38.89 -12.93 -29.08
N ASP A 626 -39.27 -12.12 -28.08
CA ASP A 626 -38.75 -10.76 -27.94
C ASP A 626 -37.29 -10.78 -27.49
N ILE A 627 -36.46 -9.97 -28.13
CA ILE A 627 -35.06 -9.82 -27.76
C ILE A 627 -34.95 -9.07 -26.43
N VAL A 628 -34.39 -9.75 -25.43
CA VAL A 628 -34.07 -9.21 -24.10
C VAL A 628 -32.72 -8.51 -24.14
N THR A 629 -31.69 -9.17 -24.67
CA THR A 629 -30.34 -8.61 -24.81
C THR A 629 -29.55 -9.36 -25.88
N VAL A 630 -28.48 -8.72 -26.37
CA VAL A 630 -27.48 -9.28 -27.28
C VAL A 630 -26.12 -9.05 -26.65
N LEU A 631 -25.32 -10.11 -26.49
CA LEU A 631 -24.01 -10.07 -25.87
C LEU A 631 -22.96 -10.53 -26.88
N GLU A 632 -21.94 -9.70 -27.09
CA GLU A 632 -20.78 -10.04 -27.91
C GLU A 632 -19.72 -10.73 -27.05
N HIS A 633 -19.36 -11.97 -27.37
CA HIS A 633 -18.31 -12.71 -26.69
C HIS A 633 -17.07 -12.83 -27.58
N ASP A 634 -15.92 -12.47 -27.00
CA ASP A 634 -14.60 -12.66 -27.60
C ASP A 634 -13.63 -13.12 -26.50
N ALA A 635 -13.13 -14.34 -26.62
CA ALA A 635 -12.23 -14.98 -25.66
C ALA A 635 -10.94 -14.19 -25.42
N SER A 636 -10.45 -13.45 -26.43
CA SER A 636 -9.20 -12.71 -26.35
C SER A 636 -9.30 -11.40 -25.56
N THR A 637 -10.50 -10.83 -25.45
CA THR A 637 -10.75 -9.55 -24.76
C THR A 637 -11.63 -9.69 -23.52
N ASN A 638 -12.19 -10.87 -23.26
CA ASN A 638 -13.03 -11.10 -22.10
C ASN A 638 -12.22 -11.10 -20.79
N ASN A 639 -12.42 -10.07 -19.99
CA ASN A 639 -11.78 -9.89 -18.69
C ASN A 639 -12.79 -9.60 -17.56
N GLY A 640 -14.08 -9.84 -17.80
CA GLY A 640 -15.15 -9.65 -16.81
C GLY A 640 -15.60 -8.19 -16.60
N GLN A 641 -14.93 -7.19 -17.17
CA GLN A 641 -15.24 -5.76 -16.93
C GLN A 641 -16.61 -5.29 -17.43
N ARG A 642 -17.38 -6.13 -18.11
CA ARG A 642 -18.69 -5.78 -18.69
C ARG A 642 -19.85 -5.79 -17.69
N ILE A 643 -19.64 -6.29 -16.48
CA ILE A 643 -20.64 -6.29 -15.41
C ILE A 643 -20.06 -5.72 -14.11
N GLU A 644 -20.90 -5.04 -13.30
CA GLU A 644 -20.47 -4.36 -12.07
C GLU A 644 -19.83 -5.35 -11.07
N TRP A 645 -20.25 -6.62 -11.09
CA TRP A 645 -19.71 -7.69 -10.25
C TRP A 645 -18.17 -7.70 -10.18
N PHE A 646 -17.49 -7.74 -11.33
CA PHE A 646 -16.02 -7.85 -11.38
C PHE A 646 -15.31 -6.58 -10.93
N SER A 647 -15.99 -5.43 -10.97
CA SER A 647 -15.45 -4.15 -10.51
C SER A 647 -15.59 -3.95 -9.00
N VAL A 648 -16.55 -4.63 -8.37
CA VAL A 648 -16.82 -4.53 -6.93
C VAL A 648 -16.11 -5.65 -6.17
N PHE A 649 -16.19 -6.89 -6.64
CA PHE A 649 -15.67 -8.08 -5.95
C PHE A 649 -14.39 -8.63 -6.57
N GLY A 650 -13.86 -7.97 -7.61
CA GLY A 650 -12.58 -8.34 -8.20
C GLY A 650 -11.42 -7.54 -7.61
N GLU A 651 -10.23 -8.14 -7.60
CA GLU A 651 -8.99 -7.42 -7.28
C GLU A 651 -8.68 -6.39 -8.39
N PRO A 652 -8.67 -5.07 -8.10
CA PRO A 652 -8.48 -4.04 -9.12
C PRO A 652 -7.05 -3.97 -9.67
N THR A 653 -6.05 -4.46 -8.93
CA THR A 653 -4.64 -4.38 -9.35
C THR A 653 -4.23 -5.52 -10.29
N THR A 654 -5.06 -6.56 -10.46
CA THR A 654 -4.77 -7.71 -11.34
C THR A 654 -5.92 -8.01 -12.30
N GLN A 655 -5.60 -8.17 -13.59
CA GLN A 655 -6.59 -8.52 -14.59
C GLN A 655 -6.95 -10.02 -14.50
N ALA A 656 -8.26 -10.32 -14.53
CA ALA A 656 -8.74 -11.70 -14.53
C ALA A 656 -8.47 -12.39 -15.87
N GLN A 657 -7.87 -13.59 -15.80
CA GLN A 657 -7.73 -14.51 -16.93
C GLN A 657 -8.88 -15.53 -16.92
N PHE A 658 -9.64 -15.59 -18.01
CA PHE A 658 -10.71 -16.57 -18.21
C PHE A 658 -10.22 -17.75 -19.07
N SER A 659 -10.92 -18.88 -18.97
CA SER A 659 -10.71 -20.04 -19.87
C SER A 659 -11.04 -19.75 -21.34
N GLY A 660 -11.88 -18.74 -21.60
CA GLY A 660 -12.23 -18.25 -22.93
C GLY A 660 -13.52 -18.81 -23.53
N GLY A 661 -14.12 -19.87 -23.00
CA GLY A 661 -15.39 -20.44 -23.51
C GLY A 661 -16.64 -20.07 -22.71
N GLU A 662 -16.56 -19.03 -21.88
CA GLU A 662 -17.66 -18.60 -21.00
C GLU A 662 -17.88 -17.08 -21.05
N HIS A 663 -19.13 -16.65 -20.81
CA HIS A 663 -19.51 -15.24 -20.78
C HIS A 663 -20.47 -14.97 -19.62
N ALA A 664 -20.12 -14.02 -18.76
CA ALA A 664 -20.97 -13.60 -17.64
C ALA A 664 -21.99 -12.53 -18.07
N TRP A 665 -23.21 -12.60 -17.55
CA TRP A 665 -24.27 -11.61 -17.76
C TRP A 665 -24.92 -11.21 -16.43
N ASP A 666 -25.17 -9.91 -16.25
CA ASP A 666 -25.73 -9.30 -15.03
C ASP A 666 -27.26 -9.35 -14.95
N LEU A 667 -27.91 -10.09 -15.87
CA LEU A 667 -29.36 -10.21 -15.96
C LEU A 667 -30.07 -8.88 -16.28
N ILE A 668 -29.34 -7.91 -16.84
CA ILE A 668 -29.89 -6.63 -17.31
C ILE A 668 -30.19 -6.71 -18.80
N SER A 669 -31.40 -6.31 -19.18
CA SER A 669 -31.84 -6.22 -20.57
C SER A 669 -31.17 -5.04 -21.30
N ARG A 670 -31.29 -5.01 -22.63
CA ARG A 670 -30.80 -3.89 -23.47
C ARG A 670 -31.43 -2.52 -23.15
N TYR A 671 -32.50 -2.49 -22.34
CA TYR A 671 -33.19 -1.28 -21.90
C TYR A 671 -32.84 -0.88 -20.47
N ASP A 672 -31.76 -1.42 -19.92
CA ASP A 672 -31.30 -1.16 -18.55
C ASP A 672 -32.34 -1.54 -17.47
N GLN A 673 -33.01 -2.67 -17.69
CA GLN A 673 -33.99 -3.22 -16.76
C GLN A 673 -33.63 -4.65 -16.39
N ALA A 674 -33.69 -4.95 -15.09
CA ALA A 674 -33.54 -6.31 -14.60
C ALA A 674 -34.66 -7.21 -15.13
N VAL A 675 -34.31 -8.38 -15.64
CA VAL A 675 -35.28 -9.32 -16.19
C VAL A 675 -36.19 -9.92 -15.11
N ALA A 676 -37.40 -10.32 -15.49
CA ALA A 676 -38.41 -10.88 -14.58
C ALA A 676 -38.28 -12.41 -14.43
N THR A 677 -38.98 -12.98 -13.44
CA THR A 677 -39.19 -14.44 -13.33
C THR A 677 -39.78 -14.99 -14.63
N GLY A 678 -39.19 -16.06 -15.16
CA GLY A 678 -39.65 -16.67 -16.41
C GLY A 678 -38.68 -17.67 -17.01
N LEU A 679 -39.17 -18.39 -18.02
CA LEU A 679 -38.34 -19.20 -18.90
C LEU A 679 -37.85 -18.34 -20.07
N TYR A 680 -36.57 -18.42 -20.36
CA TYR A 680 -35.91 -17.68 -21.43
C TYR A 680 -35.26 -18.64 -22.42
N LEU A 681 -35.16 -18.21 -23.67
CA LEU A 681 -34.43 -18.91 -24.73
C LEU A 681 -33.17 -18.13 -25.05
N PHE A 682 -32.12 -18.80 -25.50
CA PHE A 682 -30.95 -18.12 -26.04
C PHE A 682 -30.40 -18.82 -27.28
N THR A 683 -29.74 -18.05 -28.12
CA THR A 683 -29.00 -18.54 -29.27
C THR A 683 -27.54 -18.12 -29.15
N VAL A 684 -26.62 -19.00 -29.54
CA VAL A 684 -25.19 -18.70 -29.67
C VAL A 684 -24.83 -18.87 -31.14
N ARG A 685 -24.47 -17.77 -31.80
CA ARG A 685 -24.01 -17.75 -33.18
C ARG A 685 -22.49 -17.64 -33.20
N ASP A 686 -21.83 -18.69 -33.67
CA ASP A 686 -20.39 -18.68 -33.92
C ASP A 686 -20.07 -17.66 -35.03
N GLN A 687 -19.19 -16.70 -34.77
CA GLN A 687 -18.84 -15.65 -35.73
C GLN A 687 -17.88 -16.15 -36.83
N GLU A 688 -17.16 -17.23 -36.59
CA GLU A 688 -16.23 -17.82 -37.56
C GLU A 688 -16.97 -18.78 -38.52
N THR A 689 -17.86 -19.61 -37.97
CA THR A 689 -18.54 -20.65 -38.77
C THR A 689 -19.96 -20.26 -39.19
N GLY A 690 -20.56 -19.26 -38.55
CA GLY A 690 -21.96 -18.87 -38.73
C GLY A 690 -22.98 -19.85 -38.13
N PHE A 691 -22.53 -20.95 -37.52
CA PHE A 691 -23.41 -21.97 -36.95
C PHE A 691 -24.13 -21.45 -35.69
N VAL A 692 -25.41 -21.80 -35.54
CA VAL A 692 -26.25 -21.34 -34.42
C VAL A 692 -26.63 -22.51 -33.52
N LYS A 693 -26.23 -22.43 -32.26
CA LYS A 693 -26.70 -23.30 -31.19
C LYS A 693 -27.82 -22.62 -30.41
N ARG A 694 -28.68 -23.42 -29.77
CA ARG A 694 -29.83 -22.93 -29.00
C ARG A 694 -29.84 -23.56 -27.62
N GLY A 695 -30.30 -22.81 -26.63
CA GLY A 695 -30.52 -23.32 -25.28
C GLY A 695 -31.66 -22.58 -24.58
N LYS A 696 -31.93 -22.97 -23.34
CA LYS A 696 -32.96 -22.37 -22.49
C LYS A 696 -32.51 -22.33 -21.04
N PHE A 697 -33.00 -21.36 -20.29
CA PHE A 697 -32.74 -21.24 -18.85
C PHE A 697 -33.93 -20.60 -18.14
N MET A 698 -34.06 -20.88 -16.86
CA MET A 698 -35.17 -20.39 -16.04
C MET A 698 -34.66 -19.45 -14.95
N ILE A 699 -35.36 -18.33 -14.77
CA ILE A 699 -35.16 -17.37 -13.67
C ILE A 699 -36.38 -17.44 -12.75
N ILE A 700 -36.14 -17.58 -11.45
CA ILE A 700 -37.16 -17.61 -10.39
C ILE A 700 -36.78 -16.52 -9.37
N LYS A 701 -37.26 -15.29 -9.55
CA LYS A 701 -37.09 -14.19 -8.58
C LYS A 701 -38.07 -14.28 -7.42
#